data_AF-A0A1U9NIN4-F1
#
_entry.id   AF-A0A1U9NIN4-F1
#
_cell.length_a   1.000
_cell.length_b   1.000
_cell.length_c   1.000
_cell.angle_alpha   90.00
_cell.angle_beta   90.00
_cell.angle_gamma   90.00
#
_symmetry.space_group_name_H-M   'P 1'
#
loop_
_entity.id
_entity.type
_entity.pdbx_description
1 polymer ?
#
loop_
_entity_poly.entity_id
_entity_poly.type
_entity_poly.pdbx_seq_one_letter_code
_entity_poly.pdbx_strand_id
1 'polypeptide(L)'
;MKLKIFAAAFILAFAGYCGFEVYQSGLFVEGEQAGGVIRLAAEEAAGDTDASDGTDVAGEIDSAEEQTVLQAEERLPELVAINRGTVTRELGSLDPQSGYEYKLELTSKGAAIASATMSGFDDRNADDPQPLRLLEPVETGRGTKRTFSNGLVIDWGDRSFPLDRLNWQAGEVVTAEDGSQSVSFEAIVGTGVVDAQGGGKTVETPLLKVVKTYTVMPGLYHMECDVALENLSGTPYRAMLRVQGPTGMPREAVRMEMRKVFGAYVSPTGKVESIYKEKKDIEKAIEKGEKDKLSLTAPEETNFLWGATTNKYFAAILRPVPVEGQNYVPGAEAGRAQFYLEKGDAAEAGGEYLSFDMNSVSGELAAAGSEGASDVLSYQLYIGPKDKDVFTDNALYRELAYFQTISFRTCCCPQAIISPLSFGVMWLMKTMYSLMGPLGNYGIVIIIFVGLVRLALHPITKKSQVSMMKMQKLGPKMEELKKKYGDNKQELQKRTMELYREMGVSPVSGMLPIFLQMPIWIALYSAIYANVELRGAAFLPVWITDLSAPDALFSFPAITIPLIGAELSSFNLLPVLLGVAMFLQQKMMPHQSREGVNPQVAQQQKMMMWMMPAMMLIFLYKAPSGLNLYIMTSVFAGVWEQKVIRKHIKEKEELEAQGKVPVTSKTGGKVKKKKPKPWIKQ
;
A
#
# COMPACT_ATOMS: atom_id res chain seq x y z
N MET A 1 -33.12 21.07 16.72
CA MET A 1 -33.67 19.73 16.37
C MET A 1 -33.20 19.29 14.98
N LYS A 2 -33.37 20.13 13.95
CA LYS A 2 -32.95 19.87 12.55
C LYS A 2 -31.48 19.41 12.38
N LEU A 3 -30.52 20.08 13.02
CA LEU A 3 -29.09 19.73 12.92
C LEU A 3 -28.72 18.35 13.52
N LYS A 4 -29.40 17.94 14.60
CA LYS A 4 -29.16 16.63 15.24
C LYS A 4 -29.72 15.48 14.40
N ILE A 5 -30.87 15.71 13.77
CA ILE A 5 -31.51 14.76 12.85
C ILE A 5 -30.64 14.59 11.61
N PHE A 6 -30.13 15.68 11.05
CA PHE A 6 -29.21 15.65 9.91
C PHE A 6 -27.90 14.92 10.24
N ALA A 7 -27.27 15.21 11.38
CA ALA A 7 -26.05 14.52 11.81
C ALA A 7 -26.26 13.02 12.05
N ALA A 8 -27.37 12.64 12.69
CA ALA A 8 -27.71 11.23 12.90
C ALA A 8 -28.01 10.50 11.58
N ALA A 9 -28.76 11.14 10.68
CA ALA A 9 -29.03 10.60 9.35
C ALA A 9 -27.75 10.44 8.51
N PHE A 10 -26.85 11.43 8.56
CA PHE A 10 -25.56 11.37 7.87
C PHE A 10 -24.68 10.24 8.42
N ILE A 11 -24.56 10.10 9.75
CA ILE A 11 -23.78 9.01 10.35
C ILE A 11 -24.37 7.64 9.99
N LEU A 12 -25.70 7.49 10.03
CA LEU A 12 -26.36 6.24 9.68
C LEU A 12 -26.23 5.91 8.19
N ALA A 13 -26.37 6.90 7.31
CA ALA A 13 -26.18 6.74 5.88
C ALA A 13 -24.72 6.39 5.55
N PHE A 14 -23.76 7.10 6.15
CA PHE A 14 -22.34 6.83 5.98
C PHE A 14 -21.93 5.46 6.52
N ALA A 15 -22.41 5.07 7.71
CA ALA A 15 -22.15 3.75 8.28
C ALA A 15 -22.80 2.62 7.46
N GLY A 16 -24.04 2.83 6.99
CA GLY A 16 -24.74 1.90 6.10
C GLY A 16 -24.01 1.74 4.77
N TYR A 17 -23.53 2.84 4.19
CA TYR A 17 -22.74 2.81 2.95
C TYR A 17 -21.38 2.14 3.16
N CYS A 18 -20.66 2.46 4.23
CA CYS A 18 -19.43 1.74 4.59
C CYS A 18 -19.70 0.23 4.71
N GLY A 19 -20.82 -0.18 5.32
CA GLY A 19 -21.23 -1.58 5.41
C GLY A 19 -21.63 -2.23 4.07
N PHE A 20 -22.18 -1.46 3.14
CA PHE A 20 -22.41 -1.92 1.77
C PHE A 20 -21.10 -2.05 0.97
N GLU A 21 -20.19 -1.11 1.16
CA GLU A 21 -18.87 -1.10 0.52
C GLU A 21 -17.99 -2.26 0.97
N VAL A 22 -18.06 -2.60 2.27
CA VAL A 22 -17.53 -3.85 2.82
C VAL A 22 -18.05 -5.07 2.05
N TYR A 23 -19.36 -5.12 1.82
CA TYR A 23 -20.01 -6.28 1.24
C TYR A 23 -19.59 -6.46 -0.22
N GLN A 24 -19.54 -5.36 -0.99
CA GLN A 24 -19.02 -5.37 -2.35
C GLN A 24 -17.53 -5.72 -2.42
N SER A 25 -16.73 -5.30 -1.45
CA SER A 25 -15.29 -5.57 -1.40
C SER A 25 -14.91 -6.95 -0.86
N GLY A 26 -15.89 -7.78 -0.47
CA GLY A 26 -15.64 -9.13 0.07
C GLY A 26 -14.86 -9.16 1.39
N LEU A 27 -14.70 -8.01 2.06
CA LEU A 27 -13.76 -7.80 3.18
C LEU A 27 -14.16 -8.48 4.50
N PHE A 28 -15.39 -8.98 4.64
CA PHE A 28 -15.87 -9.73 5.82
C PHE A 28 -16.29 -11.18 5.51
N VAL A 29 -15.87 -11.78 4.40
CA VAL A 29 -15.91 -13.25 4.31
C VAL A 29 -14.79 -13.77 5.20
N GLU A 30 -15.13 -14.15 6.45
CA GLU A 30 -14.23 -14.50 7.55
C GLU A 30 -12.89 -15.08 7.06
N GLY A 31 -11.85 -14.27 7.21
CA GLY A 31 -10.47 -14.61 6.90
C GLY A 31 -9.64 -14.15 8.08
N GLU A 32 -9.29 -15.09 8.95
CA GLU A 32 -8.23 -14.94 9.93
C GLU A 32 -6.95 -14.68 9.14
N GLN A 33 -6.48 -13.43 9.10
CA GLN A 33 -5.14 -13.13 8.61
C GLN A 33 -4.18 -13.86 9.56
N ALA A 34 -3.69 -15.02 9.15
CA ALA A 34 -2.82 -15.86 9.95
C ALA A 34 -1.49 -15.13 10.22
N GLY A 35 -1.48 -14.38 11.32
CA GLY A 35 -0.27 -13.95 12.00
C GLY A 35 0.52 -15.19 12.41
N GLY A 36 1.84 -15.10 12.25
CA GLY A 36 2.77 -16.22 12.29
C GLY A 36 2.52 -17.24 13.40
N VAL A 37 2.41 -18.51 13.02
CA VAL A 37 2.34 -19.62 13.96
C VAL A 37 3.75 -20.15 14.19
N ILE A 38 4.22 -19.98 15.42
CA ILE A 38 5.31 -20.74 16.01
C ILE A 38 4.85 -22.21 16.05
N ARG A 39 5.53 -23.11 15.34
CA ARG A 39 5.37 -24.55 15.56
C ARG A 39 6.56 -25.08 16.35
N LEU A 40 6.21 -25.66 17.50
CA LEU A 40 7.05 -26.50 18.33
C LEU A 40 7.48 -27.74 17.54
N ALA A 41 8.71 -28.17 17.83
CA ALA A 41 9.41 -29.27 17.21
C ALA A 41 8.62 -30.58 17.18
N ALA A 42 8.73 -31.29 16.05
CA ALA A 42 8.70 -32.74 15.99
C ALA A 42 9.77 -33.19 14.98
N GLU A 43 10.63 -34.06 15.47
CA GLU A 43 11.86 -34.59 14.91
C GLU A 43 11.60 -35.69 13.87
N GLU A 44 12.41 -35.65 12.81
CA GLU A 44 12.95 -36.75 11.97
C GLU A 44 12.06 -37.81 11.32
N ALA A 45 12.16 -37.89 9.98
CA ALA A 45 12.88 -39.00 9.31
C ALA A 45 13.30 -38.61 7.88
N ALA A 46 14.50 -39.06 7.52
CA ALA A 46 15.35 -38.64 6.40
C ALA A 46 14.90 -39.08 4.98
N GLY A 47 15.43 -38.37 3.98
CA GLY A 47 15.33 -38.68 2.55
C GLY A 47 16.13 -37.69 1.71
N ASP A 48 17.44 -37.69 1.93
CA ASP A 48 18.46 -36.80 1.38
C ASP A 48 18.67 -36.99 -0.14
N THR A 49 18.73 -35.89 -0.91
CA THR A 49 19.49 -35.76 -2.17
C THR A 49 19.77 -34.29 -2.43
N ASP A 50 20.90 -33.83 -1.89
CA ASP A 50 21.52 -32.52 -2.13
C ASP A 50 22.37 -32.51 -3.42
N ALA A 51 22.32 -31.38 -4.14
CA ALA A 51 23.41 -30.65 -4.81
C ALA A 51 22.82 -29.77 -5.94
N SER A 52 23.09 -28.46 -6.08
CA SER A 52 24.27 -27.71 -5.70
C SER A 52 23.97 -26.23 -5.40
N ASP A 53 24.71 -25.73 -4.41
CA ASP A 53 24.67 -24.39 -3.82
C ASP A 53 25.65 -23.45 -4.55
N GLY A 54 25.46 -22.14 -4.40
CA GLY A 54 26.21 -21.13 -5.14
C GLY A 54 26.55 -19.90 -4.29
N THR A 55 27.58 -20.04 -3.46
CA THR A 55 28.44 -18.96 -2.99
C THR A 55 29.83 -19.52 -2.81
N ASP A 56 30.84 -18.99 -3.51
CA ASP A 56 32.16 -18.94 -2.91
C ASP A 56 33.10 -17.91 -3.52
N VAL A 57 33.99 -17.49 -2.63
CA VAL A 57 35.00 -16.43 -2.69
C VAL A 57 36.22 -16.91 -3.49
N ALA A 58 36.89 -15.96 -4.13
CA ALA A 58 38.05 -16.18 -5.00
C ALA A 58 39.25 -16.88 -4.31
N GLY A 59 39.89 -17.76 -5.07
CA GLY A 59 41.24 -18.29 -4.85
C GLY A 59 41.80 -18.87 -6.15
N GLU A 60 42.96 -18.39 -6.59
CA GLU A 60 43.68 -18.82 -7.80
C GLU A 60 44.10 -20.30 -7.72
N ILE A 61 43.96 -21.02 -8.85
CA ILE A 61 44.35 -22.42 -9.04
C ILE A 61 45.72 -22.46 -9.73
N ASP A 62 46.68 -23.17 -9.14
CA ASP A 62 47.84 -23.70 -9.87
C ASP A 62 47.48 -25.07 -10.49
N SER A 63 48.11 -25.27 -11.62
CA SER A 63 47.75 -26.02 -12.81
C SER A 63 48.14 -27.52 -12.80
N ALA A 64 47.44 -28.26 -13.67
CA ALA A 64 48.06 -29.13 -14.71
C ALA A 64 47.86 -30.66 -14.70
N GLU A 65 47.21 -31.32 -13.74
CA GLU A 65 47.16 -32.81 -13.78
C GLU A 65 45.78 -33.49 -13.87
N GLU A 66 44.68 -32.75 -13.86
CA GLU A 66 43.32 -33.34 -13.94
C GLU A 66 42.64 -33.25 -15.33
N GLN A 67 43.41 -32.96 -16.39
CA GLN A 67 42.85 -32.72 -17.73
C GLN A 67 42.88 -33.91 -18.72
N THR A 68 43.37 -35.09 -18.33
CA THR A 68 43.68 -36.13 -19.33
C THR A 68 42.89 -37.44 -19.25
N VAL A 69 41.95 -37.62 -18.32
CA VAL A 69 41.18 -38.89 -18.23
C VAL A 69 39.72 -38.64 -17.88
N LEU A 70 38.97 -37.92 -18.71
CA LEU A 70 37.49 -37.85 -18.70
C LEU A 70 36.96 -37.33 -20.06
N GLN A 71 37.58 -37.75 -21.17
CA GLN A 71 37.04 -37.58 -22.52
C GLN A 71 36.53 -38.93 -23.02
N ALA A 72 35.22 -39.19 -22.85
CA ALA A 72 34.36 -40.03 -23.69
C ALA A 72 33.06 -40.46 -22.97
N GLU A 73 32.41 -39.57 -22.21
CA GLU A 73 30.95 -39.65 -22.04
C GLU A 73 30.33 -38.82 -23.17
N GLU A 74 29.35 -39.38 -23.87
CA GLU A 74 28.58 -38.69 -24.91
C GLU A 74 28.02 -37.37 -24.36
N ARG A 75 28.72 -36.26 -24.63
CA ARG A 75 28.20 -34.92 -24.40
C ARG A 75 26.97 -34.77 -25.29
N LEU A 76 25.80 -34.89 -24.67
CA LEU A 76 24.53 -34.50 -25.27
C LEU A 76 24.69 -33.09 -25.88
N PRO A 77 24.26 -32.86 -27.13
CA PRO A 77 24.54 -31.62 -27.82
C PRO A 77 23.89 -30.43 -27.10
N GLU A 78 24.65 -29.33 -26.99
CA GLU A 78 24.23 -28.09 -26.31
C GLU A 78 23.02 -27.48 -27.02
N LEU A 79 22.07 -26.95 -26.25
CA LEU A 79 20.97 -26.16 -26.81
C LEU A 79 21.52 -24.83 -27.32
N VAL A 80 21.21 -24.50 -28.57
CA VAL A 80 21.62 -23.27 -29.23
C VAL A 80 20.41 -22.61 -29.90
N ALA A 81 20.49 -21.29 -30.05
CA ALA A 81 19.52 -20.52 -30.82
C ALA A 81 20.25 -19.47 -31.65
N ILE A 82 19.63 -19.03 -32.74
CA ILE A 82 20.15 -17.95 -33.59
C ILE A 82 20.02 -16.63 -32.82
N ASN A 83 21.14 -15.95 -32.63
CA ASN A 83 21.19 -14.66 -31.97
C ASN A 83 21.17 -13.54 -33.03
N ARG A 84 20.13 -12.70 -33.02
CA ARG A 84 19.98 -11.58 -33.98
C ARG A 84 20.56 -10.27 -33.41
N GLY A 85 20.39 -9.17 -34.14
CA GLY A 85 20.69 -7.84 -33.62
C GLY A 85 19.71 -7.41 -32.53
N THR A 86 20.17 -6.53 -31.63
CA THR A 86 19.28 -5.92 -30.63
C THR A 86 18.41 -4.87 -31.32
N VAL A 87 17.10 -4.99 -31.14
CA VAL A 87 16.08 -4.13 -31.74
C VAL A 87 15.06 -3.79 -30.66
N THR A 88 14.58 -2.55 -30.64
CA THR A 88 13.49 -2.11 -29.77
C THR A 88 12.23 -1.83 -30.61
N ARG A 89 11.07 -2.15 -30.05
CA ARG A 89 9.74 -1.89 -30.60
C ARG A 89 8.90 -1.19 -29.56
N GLU A 90 8.10 -0.23 -29.98
CA GLU A 90 7.21 0.52 -29.10
C GLU A 90 5.77 0.14 -29.39
N LEU A 91 4.99 -0.10 -28.34
CA LEU A 91 3.53 -0.26 -28.39
C LEU A 91 2.87 0.80 -27.49
N GLY A 92 1.68 1.24 -27.87
CA GLY A 92 0.95 2.30 -27.17
C GLY A 92 1.52 3.69 -27.43
N SER A 93 1.15 4.66 -26.60
CA SER A 93 1.57 6.05 -26.75
C SER A 93 1.50 6.79 -25.41
N LEU A 94 2.27 7.87 -25.32
CA LEU A 94 2.22 8.81 -24.19
C LEU A 94 1.32 10.02 -24.48
N ASP A 95 0.81 10.14 -25.71
CA ASP A 95 -0.12 11.21 -26.07
C ASP A 95 -1.49 10.96 -25.38
N PRO A 96 -1.98 11.87 -24.53
CA PRO A 96 -3.28 11.73 -23.88
C PRO A 96 -4.46 11.57 -24.86
N GLN A 97 -4.32 12.03 -26.11
CA GLN A 97 -5.38 11.90 -27.12
C GLN A 97 -5.43 10.53 -27.79
N SER A 98 -4.37 9.73 -27.65
CA SER A 98 -4.26 8.42 -28.28
C SER A 98 -5.14 7.33 -27.64
N GLY A 99 -5.62 7.58 -26.41
CA GLY A 99 -6.40 6.61 -25.64
C GLY A 99 -5.58 5.48 -25.00
N TYR A 100 -4.25 5.42 -25.18
CA TYR A 100 -3.42 4.46 -24.46
C TYR A 100 -3.07 4.96 -23.05
N GLU A 101 -3.15 4.06 -22.07
CA GLU A 101 -2.84 4.34 -20.66
C GLU A 101 -1.33 4.27 -20.35
N TYR A 102 -0.56 3.65 -21.24
CA TYR A 102 0.89 3.50 -21.13
C TYR A 102 1.53 3.29 -22.51
N LYS A 103 2.83 3.57 -22.58
CA LYS A 103 3.72 3.19 -23.67
C LYS A 103 4.66 2.09 -23.19
N LEU A 104 4.76 1.02 -23.98
CA LEU A 104 5.58 -0.14 -23.72
C LEU A 104 6.76 -0.17 -24.69
N GLU A 105 7.97 -0.29 -24.17
CA GLU A 105 9.18 -0.52 -24.97
C GLU A 105 9.61 -1.97 -24.82
N LEU A 106 9.61 -2.70 -25.94
CA LEU A 106 9.93 -4.12 -26.02
C LEU A 106 11.28 -4.30 -26.68
N THR A 107 12.17 -5.07 -26.07
CA THR A 107 13.49 -5.37 -26.63
C THR A 107 13.53 -6.78 -27.19
N SER A 108 14.21 -6.96 -28.32
CA SER A 108 14.49 -8.30 -28.85
C SER A 108 15.37 -9.12 -27.90
N LYS A 109 16.11 -8.49 -26.97
CA LYS A 109 16.88 -9.19 -25.95
C LYS A 109 15.96 -9.84 -24.92
N GLY A 110 15.80 -11.15 -25.01
CA GLY A 110 14.89 -11.95 -24.20
C GLY A 110 13.42 -11.87 -24.60
N ALA A 111 13.10 -11.14 -25.68
CA ALA A 111 11.75 -10.72 -26.04
C ALA A 111 11.00 -10.28 -24.78
N ALA A 112 11.50 -9.21 -24.15
CA ALA A 112 11.11 -8.78 -22.81
C ALA A 112 10.78 -7.28 -22.79
N ILE A 113 10.11 -6.84 -21.72
CA ILE A 113 9.82 -5.42 -21.52
C ILE A 113 11.12 -4.71 -21.12
N ALA A 114 11.53 -3.75 -21.93
CA ALA A 114 12.61 -2.82 -21.61
C ALA A 114 12.12 -1.74 -20.66
N SER A 115 10.96 -1.12 -20.94
CA SER A 115 10.34 -0.15 -20.04
C SER A 115 8.83 -0.11 -20.22
N ALA A 116 8.11 0.31 -19.19
CA ALA A 116 6.69 0.66 -19.28
C ALA A 116 6.47 2.05 -18.66
N THR A 117 5.99 2.98 -19.47
CA THR A 117 5.85 4.40 -19.10
C THR A 117 4.37 4.79 -19.14
N MET A 118 3.84 5.35 -18.06
CA MET A 118 2.44 5.75 -17.95
C MET A 118 2.16 7.04 -18.74
N SER A 119 1.02 7.12 -19.42
CA SER A 119 0.62 8.33 -20.16
C SER A 119 -0.03 9.39 -19.25
N GLY A 120 -0.75 8.97 -18.20
CA GLY A 120 -1.51 9.84 -17.31
C GLY A 120 -0.79 10.28 -16.02
N PHE A 121 0.46 9.87 -15.81
CA PHE A 121 1.19 10.12 -14.56
C PHE A 121 2.61 10.61 -14.82
N ASP A 122 3.09 11.57 -14.01
CA ASP A 122 4.46 12.07 -14.03
C ASP A 122 5.34 11.46 -12.92
N ASP A 123 6.65 11.66 -13.03
CA ASP A 123 7.68 11.25 -12.07
C ASP A 123 7.75 12.16 -10.82
N ARG A 124 6.89 13.19 -10.74
CA ARG A 124 6.81 14.18 -9.65
C ARG A 124 8.06 15.05 -9.50
N ASN A 125 8.90 15.12 -10.54
CA ASN A 125 9.97 16.10 -10.57
C ASN A 125 9.37 17.49 -10.85
N ALA A 126 9.46 18.39 -9.87
CA ALA A 126 8.88 19.72 -9.96
C ALA A 126 9.61 20.64 -10.96
N ASP A 127 10.90 20.37 -11.20
CA ASP A 127 11.75 21.21 -12.07
C ASP A 127 11.68 20.77 -13.54
N ASP A 128 11.55 19.46 -13.78
CA ASP A 128 11.45 18.85 -15.11
C ASP A 128 10.52 17.62 -15.06
N PRO A 129 9.19 17.82 -15.14
CA PRO A 129 8.22 16.74 -15.01
C PRO A 129 8.29 15.81 -16.23
N GLN A 130 8.65 14.56 -16.00
CA GLN A 130 8.71 13.52 -17.04
C GLN A 130 7.61 12.47 -16.82
N PRO A 131 7.15 11.78 -17.88
CA PRO A 131 6.21 10.66 -17.73
C PRO A 131 6.75 9.57 -16.80
N LEU A 132 5.88 9.02 -15.95
CA LEU A 132 6.27 8.04 -14.94
C LEU A 132 6.65 6.71 -15.60
N ARG A 133 7.93 6.34 -15.49
CA ARG A 133 8.41 4.99 -15.81
C ARG A 133 8.11 4.06 -14.64
N LEU A 134 7.14 3.17 -14.83
CA LEU A 134 6.68 2.27 -13.78
C LEU A 134 7.48 0.97 -13.72
N LEU A 135 7.90 0.45 -14.87
CA LEU A 135 8.73 -0.75 -14.99
C LEU A 135 10.01 -0.42 -15.74
N GLU A 136 11.12 -0.87 -15.20
CA GLU A 136 12.47 -0.63 -15.72
C GLU A 136 13.33 -1.89 -15.57
N PRO A 137 14.40 -2.02 -16.38
CA PRO A 137 15.33 -3.11 -16.24
C PRO A 137 16.20 -2.88 -15.01
N VAL A 138 16.47 -3.94 -14.24
CA VAL A 138 17.33 -3.85 -13.05
C VAL A 138 18.68 -4.46 -13.36
N GLU A 139 19.74 -3.66 -13.30
CA GLU A 139 21.10 -4.13 -13.55
C GLU A 139 21.72 -4.75 -12.29
N THR A 140 21.88 -6.08 -12.29
CA THR A 140 22.34 -6.81 -11.09
C THR A 140 23.77 -7.36 -11.21
N GLY A 141 24.29 -7.86 -10.08
CA GLY A 141 25.37 -8.85 -9.98
C GLY A 141 25.47 -9.81 -11.18
N ARG A 142 24.32 -10.40 -11.54
CA ARG A 142 24.19 -11.59 -12.38
C ARG A 142 23.59 -11.28 -13.77
N GLY A 143 23.59 -10.00 -14.15
CA GLY A 143 23.04 -9.50 -15.42
C GLY A 143 21.76 -8.68 -15.23
N THR A 144 21.20 -8.20 -16.35
CA THR A 144 19.98 -7.39 -16.35
C THR A 144 18.73 -8.24 -16.13
N LYS A 145 17.87 -7.85 -15.20
CA LYS A 145 16.54 -8.44 -15.01
C LYS A 145 15.48 -7.56 -15.68
N ARG A 146 14.64 -8.19 -16.52
CA ARG A 146 13.57 -7.54 -17.28
C ARG A 146 12.25 -8.24 -17.02
N THR A 147 11.16 -7.49 -17.01
CA THR A 147 9.83 -8.08 -16.90
C THR A 147 9.53 -8.91 -18.15
N PHE A 148 8.94 -10.10 -17.99
CA PHE A 148 8.74 -11.10 -19.06
C PHE A 148 10.01 -11.66 -19.71
N SER A 149 11.18 -11.51 -19.08
CA SER A 149 12.31 -12.36 -19.47
C SER A 149 11.99 -13.80 -19.08
N ASN A 150 12.11 -14.74 -20.02
CA ASN A 150 11.74 -16.12 -19.79
C ASN A 150 12.98 -17.01 -19.68
N GLY A 151 12.89 -18.05 -18.85
CA GLY A 151 13.68 -19.27 -18.99
C GLY A 151 12.81 -20.38 -19.55
N LEU A 152 13.41 -21.30 -20.31
CA LEU A 152 12.75 -22.51 -20.80
C LEU A 152 13.35 -23.71 -20.06
N VAL A 153 12.50 -24.63 -19.63
CA VAL A 153 12.89 -25.96 -19.16
C VAL A 153 12.09 -26.96 -19.98
N ILE A 154 12.76 -27.92 -20.59
CA ILE A 154 12.11 -28.97 -21.37
C ILE A 154 12.25 -30.27 -20.56
N ASP A 155 11.15 -30.97 -20.35
CA ASP A 155 11.07 -32.23 -19.59
C ASP A 155 11.90 -33.37 -20.22
N TRP A 156 12.32 -33.18 -21.47
CA TRP A 156 13.28 -34.05 -22.13
C TRP A 156 14.71 -33.85 -21.57
N GLY A 157 15.02 -34.59 -20.50
CA GLY A 157 16.35 -34.66 -19.90
C GLY A 157 16.74 -33.46 -19.04
N ASP A 158 15.78 -32.82 -18.36
CA ASP A 158 15.96 -31.66 -17.45
C ASP A 158 16.80 -30.51 -18.04
N ARG A 159 16.70 -30.29 -19.35
CA ARG A 159 17.49 -29.26 -20.02
C ARG A 159 16.85 -27.89 -19.81
N SER A 160 17.61 -26.96 -19.23
CA SER A 160 17.23 -25.56 -19.14
C SER A 160 17.93 -24.72 -20.22
N PHE A 161 17.18 -23.81 -20.84
CA PHE A 161 17.69 -22.88 -21.82
C PHE A 161 17.34 -21.42 -21.45
N PRO A 162 18.34 -20.52 -21.35
CA PRO A 162 18.14 -19.13 -20.95
C PRO A 162 17.65 -18.29 -22.14
N LEU A 163 16.34 -18.32 -22.39
CA LEU A 163 15.68 -17.53 -23.44
C LEU A 163 15.91 -16.01 -23.27
N ASP A 164 16.13 -15.55 -22.04
CA ASP A 164 16.41 -14.17 -21.65
C ASP A 164 17.71 -13.59 -22.25
N ARG A 165 18.67 -14.47 -22.62
CA ARG A 165 19.98 -14.06 -23.15
C ARG A 165 20.01 -13.91 -24.67
N LEU A 166 18.98 -14.36 -25.36
CA LEU A 166 18.90 -14.34 -26.83
C LEU A 166 18.46 -12.97 -27.33
N ASN A 167 18.94 -12.53 -28.50
CA ASN A 167 18.25 -11.52 -29.28
C ASN A 167 17.34 -12.22 -30.30
N TRP A 168 16.04 -12.06 -30.09
CA TRP A 168 14.98 -12.67 -30.87
C TRP A 168 14.80 -11.95 -32.22
N GLN A 169 14.20 -12.63 -33.19
CA GLN A 169 13.78 -11.98 -34.42
C GLN A 169 12.51 -11.17 -34.15
N ALA A 170 12.62 -9.84 -34.20
CA ALA A 170 11.50 -8.92 -33.99
C ALA A 170 10.72 -8.71 -35.30
N GLY A 171 9.39 -8.85 -35.23
CA GLY A 171 8.47 -8.46 -36.29
C GLY A 171 8.30 -6.93 -36.39
N GLU A 172 7.36 -6.53 -37.24
CA GLU A 172 6.88 -5.15 -37.33
C GLU A 172 5.69 -4.95 -36.39
N VAL A 173 5.46 -3.71 -35.98
CA VAL A 173 4.26 -3.36 -35.20
C VAL A 173 3.07 -3.34 -36.14
N VAL A 174 2.05 -4.12 -35.81
CA VAL A 174 0.78 -4.16 -36.53
C VAL A 174 -0.24 -3.39 -35.71
N THR A 175 -0.98 -2.48 -36.35
CA THR A 175 -2.11 -1.77 -35.72
C THR A 175 -3.40 -2.26 -36.35
N ALA A 176 -4.31 -2.79 -35.54
CA ALA A 176 -5.63 -3.24 -35.99
C ALA A 176 -6.62 -2.07 -36.10
N GLU A 177 -7.79 -2.33 -36.69
CA GLU A 177 -8.83 -1.31 -36.91
C GLU A 177 -9.40 -0.72 -35.61
N ASP A 178 -9.39 -1.50 -34.52
CA ASP A 178 -9.81 -1.08 -33.18
C ASP A 178 -8.75 -0.26 -32.44
N GLY A 179 -7.59 -0.01 -33.08
CA GLY A 179 -6.45 0.67 -32.48
C GLY A 179 -5.59 -0.22 -31.59
N SER A 180 -5.85 -1.53 -31.47
CA SER A 180 -4.91 -2.42 -30.79
C SER A 180 -3.59 -2.51 -31.57
N GLN A 181 -2.47 -2.52 -30.85
CA GLN A 181 -1.14 -2.66 -31.42
C GLN A 181 -0.50 -3.95 -30.96
N SER A 182 0.08 -4.70 -31.90
CA SER A 182 0.76 -5.94 -31.59
C SER A 182 2.12 -6.06 -32.27
N VAL A 183 3.02 -6.83 -31.66
CA VAL A 183 4.32 -7.18 -32.24
C VAL A 183 4.74 -8.57 -31.79
N SER A 184 5.31 -9.34 -32.71
CA SER A 184 5.81 -10.69 -32.44
C SER A 184 7.34 -10.75 -32.38
N PHE A 185 7.84 -11.63 -31.52
CA PHE A 185 9.25 -11.99 -31.42
C PHE A 185 9.39 -13.50 -31.57
N GLU A 186 10.25 -13.93 -32.48
CA GLU A 186 10.46 -15.34 -32.79
C GLU A 186 11.88 -15.79 -32.41
N ALA A 187 11.97 -16.97 -31.80
CA ALA A 187 13.22 -17.68 -31.57
C ALA A 187 13.05 -19.17 -31.90
N ILE A 188 14.07 -19.74 -32.54
CA ILE A 188 14.15 -21.18 -32.83
C ILE A 188 15.29 -21.75 -31.99
N VAL A 189 14.93 -22.63 -31.06
CA VAL A 189 15.86 -23.37 -30.19
C VAL A 189 16.09 -24.73 -30.82
N GLY A 190 17.34 -25.18 -30.86
CA GLY A 190 17.69 -26.50 -31.35
C GLY A 190 19.01 -26.98 -30.80
N THR A 191 19.52 -28.09 -31.31
CA THR A 191 20.87 -28.59 -31.01
C THR A 191 21.86 -28.12 -32.06
N GLY A 192 23.09 -27.87 -31.66
CA GLY A 192 24.15 -27.54 -32.60
C GLY A 192 25.52 -27.42 -31.94
N VAL A 193 26.54 -27.17 -32.76
CA VAL A 193 27.93 -27.01 -32.32
C VAL A 193 28.24 -25.53 -32.15
N VAL A 194 28.83 -25.17 -31.02
CA VAL A 194 29.40 -23.83 -30.79
C VAL A 194 30.77 -23.81 -31.46
N ASP A 195 30.97 -22.92 -32.44
CA ASP A 195 32.25 -22.80 -33.12
C ASP A 195 33.37 -22.48 -32.10
N ALA A 196 34.59 -23.03 -32.29
CA ALA A 196 35.67 -23.01 -31.31
C ALA A 196 36.16 -21.58 -30.95
N GLN A 197 35.69 -20.57 -31.68
CA GLN A 197 35.99 -19.14 -31.51
C GLN A 197 34.80 -18.34 -30.94
N GLY A 198 33.70 -18.99 -30.54
CA GLY A 198 32.61 -18.40 -29.76
C GLY A 198 31.67 -17.43 -30.48
N GLY A 199 31.87 -17.18 -31.78
CA GLY A 199 31.16 -16.14 -32.54
C GLY A 199 29.94 -16.61 -33.36
N GLY A 200 29.93 -17.87 -33.83
CA GLY A 200 28.87 -18.43 -34.65
C GLY A 200 28.17 -19.61 -33.97
N LYS A 201 26.87 -19.46 -33.67
CA LYS A 201 26.01 -20.58 -33.26
C LYS A 201 25.12 -20.96 -34.43
N THR A 202 25.32 -22.15 -34.99
CA THR A 202 24.45 -22.69 -36.04
C THR A 202 23.52 -23.71 -35.41
N VAL A 203 22.22 -23.56 -35.63
CA VAL A 203 21.23 -24.58 -35.23
C VAL A 203 21.26 -25.67 -36.27
N GLU A 204 21.71 -26.87 -35.91
CA GLU A 204 21.77 -28.02 -36.82
C GLU A 204 20.44 -28.76 -36.87
N THR A 205 19.83 -28.98 -35.69
CA THR A 205 18.53 -29.63 -35.56
C THR A 205 17.58 -28.75 -34.76
N PRO A 206 16.55 -28.15 -35.37
CA PRO A 206 15.56 -27.37 -34.64
C PRO A 206 14.74 -28.28 -33.73
N LEU A 207 14.50 -27.84 -32.50
CA LEU A 207 13.74 -28.59 -31.50
C LEU A 207 12.41 -27.91 -31.16
N LEU A 208 12.45 -26.60 -30.94
CA LEU A 208 11.30 -25.82 -30.49
C LEU A 208 11.33 -24.45 -31.15
N LYS A 209 10.21 -24.05 -31.75
CA LYS A 209 9.97 -22.67 -32.13
C LYS A 209 9.14 -22.00 -31.04
N VAL A 210 9.59 -20.84 -30.58
CA VAL A 210 8.90 -20.02 -29.60
C VAL A 210 8.58 -18.67 -30.24
N VAL A 211 7.31 -18.29 -30.19
CA VAL A 211 6.86 -16.97 -30.67
C VAL A 211 6.15 -16.27 -29.52
N LYS A 212 6.65 -15.09 -29.12
CA LYS A 212 5.96 -14.22 -28.18
C LYS A 212 5.27 -13.10 -28.94
N THR A 213 3.97 -12.94 -28.76
CA THR A 213 3.20 -11.85 -29.35
C THR A 213 2.67 -10.97 -28.23
N TYR A 214 3.10 -9.71 -28.23
CA TYR A 214 2.62 -8.69 -27.29
C TYR A 214 1.52 -7.88 -27.94
N THR A 215 0.43 -7.64 -27.22
CA THR A 215 -0.71 -6.83 -27.67
C THR A 215 -1.08 -5.79 -26.62
N VAL A 216 -1.21 -4.54 -27.03
CA VAL A 216 -1.64 -3.41 -26.20
C VAL A 216 -2.92 -2.82 -26.81
N MET A 217 -3.91 -2.59 -25.96
CA MET A 217 -5.24 -2.09 -26.35
C MET A 217 -5.49 -0.70 -25.76
N PRO A 218 -6.09 0.24 -26.51
CA PRO A 218 -6.51 1.53 -25.98
C PRO A 218 -7.54 1.38 -24.85
N GLY A 219 -7.47 2.26 -23.84
CA GLY A 219 -8.40 2.31 -22.70
C GLY A 219 -8.25 1.18 -21.67
N LEU A 220 -7.26 0.30 -21.83
CA LEU A 220 -6.98 -0.81 -20.91
C LEU A 220 -5.60 -0.65 -20.28
N TYR A 221 -5.53 -0.85 -18.96
CA TYR A 221 -4.28 -0.86 -18.20
C TYR A 221 -3.53 -2.20 -18.29
N HIS A 222 -4.08 -3.23 -18.94
CA HIS A 222 -3.40 -4.50 -19.12
C HIS A 222 -2.96 -4.70 -20.57
N MET A 223 -1.85 -5.40 -20.74
CA MET A 223 -1.41 -5.95 -22.02
C MET A 223 -1.54 -7.46 -22.02
N GLU A 224 -1.57 -8.02 -23.22
CA GLU A 224 -1.61 -9.45 -23.46
C GLU A 224 -0.28 -9.91 -24.05
N CYS A 225 0.17 -11.09 -23.64
CA CYS A 225 1.36 -11.74 -24.17
C CYS A 225 1.06 -13.21 -24.41
N ASP A 226 0.92 -13.59 -25.68
CA ASP A 226 0.76 -14.98 -26.08
C ASP A 226 2.12 -15.58 -26.40
N VAL A 227 2.42 -16.73 -25.80
CA VAL A 227 3.64 -17.49 -26.07
C VAL A 227 3.26 -18.80 -26.76
N ALA A 228 3.39 -18.80 -28.08
CA ALA A 228 3.20 -20.00 -28.89
C ALA A 228 4.48 -20.86 -28.85
N LEU A 229 4.30 -22.13 -28.51
CA LEU A 229 5.33 -23.16 -28.45
C LEU A 229 5.01 -24.20 -29.52
N GLU A 230 5.89 -24.37 -30.49
CA GLU A 230 5.74 -25.34 -31.59
C GLU A 230 6.89 -26.34 -31.55
N ASN A 231 6.55 -27.63 -31.38
CA ASN A 231 7.51 -28.72 -31.40
C ASN A 231 7.96 -29.01 -32.84
N LEU A 232 9.25 -28.81 -33.09
CA LEU A 232 9.89 -29.08 -34.38
C LEU A 232 10.65 -30.42 -34.40
N SER A 233 10.64 -31.15 -33.28
CA SER A 233 11.28 -32.46 -33.14
C SER A 233 10.30 -33.61 -33.42
N GLY A 234 10.85 -34.80 -33.69
CA GLY A 234 10.05 -36.02 -33.81
C GLY A 234 9.59 -36.64 -32.49
N THR A 235 9.98 -36.07 -31.34
CA THR A 235 9.69 -36.60 -30.00
C THR A 235 8.71 -35.70 -29.26
N PRO A 236 7.63 -36.25 -28.67
CA PRO A 236 6.74 -35.45 -27.83
C PRO A 236 7.41 -35.11 -26.50
N TYR A 237 7.15 -33.91 -25.98
CA TYR A 237 7.64 -33.45 -24.67
C TYR A 237 6.77 -32.33 -24.10
N ARG A 238 6.98 -32.02 -22.82
CA ARG A 238 6.41 -30.83 -22.17
C ARG A 238 7.47 -29.74 -22.03
N ALA A 239 7.01 -28.50 -22.11
CA ALA A 239 7.82 -27.32 -21.89
C ALA A 239 7.29 -26.56 -20.67
N MET A 240 8.18 -26.19 -19.76
CA MET A 240 7.90 -25.27 -18.67
C MET A 240 8.57 -23.93 -18.98
N LEU A 241 7.78 -22.86 -18.93
CA LEU A 241 8.28 -21.49 -18.99
C LEU A 241 8.40 -20.94 -17.57
N ARG A 242 9.60 -20.45 -17.23
CA ARG A 242 9.81 -19.60 -16.05
C ARG A 242 9.77 -18.15 -16.50
N VAL A 243 8.69 -17.45 -16.21
CA VAL A 243 8.46 -16.05 -16.55
C VAL A 243 8.90 -15.15 -15.41
N GLN A 244 9.81 -14.21 -15.67
CA GLN A 244 10.16 -13.17 -14.70
C GLN A 244 8.99 -12.20 -14.55
N GLY A 245 8.50 -12.05 -13.31
CA GLY A 245 7.49 -11.07 -12.94
C GLY A 245 7.96 -9.61 -13.06
N PRO A 246 7.11 -8.66 -12.67
CA PRO A 246 7.41 -7.24 -12.83
C PRO A 246 8.59 -6.76 -11.97
N THR A 247 9.53 -6.06 -12.62
CA THR A 247 10.77 -5.54 -12.04
C THR A 247 10.88 -4.02 -12.21
N GLY A 248 11.79 -3.38 -11.46
CA GLY A 248 12.12 -1.97 -11.64
C GLY A 248 11.10 -0.99 -11.05
N MET A 249 10.16 -1.46 -10.24
CA MET A 249 9.12 -0.58 -9.70
C MET A 249 9.70 0.41 -8.65
N PRO A 250 9.57 1.73 -8.87
CA PRO A 250 10.23 2.72 -8.04
C PRO A 250 9.59 2.85 -6.66
N ARG A 251 10.37 3.39 -5.71
CA ARG A 251 9.92 3.71 -4.37
C ARG A 251 9.19 5.06 -4.35
N GLU A 252 7.87 5.02 -4.19
CA GLU A 252 7.02 6.23 -4.14
C GLU A 252 6.99 6.97 -2.79
N ALA A 253 7.34 6.30 -1.69
CA ALA A 253 7.20 6.86 -0.36
C ALA A 253 8.54 7.21 0.28
N VAL A 254 8.74 8.50 0.57
CA VAL A 254 9.92 9.03 1.26
C VAL A 254 10.10 8.39 2.64
N ARG A 255 9.01 8.25 3.40
CA ARG A 255 9.08 7.85 4.81
C ARG A 255 9.04 6.35 5.07
N MET A 256 8.34 5.59 4.22
CA MET A 256 8.06 4.18 4.51
C MET A 256 8.18 3.34 3.25
N GLU A 257 8.67 2.13 3.41
CA GLU A 257 8.56 1.13 2.36
C GLU A 257 7.13 0.60 2.31
N MET A 258 6.54 0.61 1.12
CA MET A 258 5.20 0.08 0.86
C MET A 258 5.18 -0.80 -0.39
N ARG A 259 6.36 -1.15 -0.90
CA ARG A 259 6.49 -2.16 -1.94
C ARG A 259 6.30 -3.55 -1.36
N LYS A 260 5.53 -4.33 -2.11
CA LYS A 260 5.13 -5.67 -1.73
C LYS A 260 5.10 -6.56 -2.96
N VAL A 261 5.37 -7.84 -2.73
CA VAL A 261 5.17 -8.90 -3.71
C VAL A 261 3.99 -9.75 -3.25
N PHE A 262 3.04 -10.00 -4.16
CA PHE A 262 1.83 -10.76 -3.90
C PHE A 262 1.81 -12.06 -4.70
N GLY A 263 1.20 -13.09 -4.13
CA GLY A 263 0.66 -14.25 -4.84
C GLY A 263 -0.81 -14.42 -4.46
N ALA A 264 -1.68 -14.56 -5.44
CA ALA A 264 -3.11 -14.76 -5.23
C ALA A 264 -3.59 -16.09 -5.77
N TYR A 265 -4.56 -16.66 -5.07
CA TYR A 265 -5.02 -18.02 -5.21
C TYR A 265 -6.54 -18.10 -5.17
N VAL A 266 -7.11 -19.03 -5.91
CA VAL A 266 -8.53 -19.36 -5.85
C VAL A 266 -8.73 -20.66 -5.09
N SER A 267 -9.61 -20.62 -4.10
CA SER A 267 -10.07 -21.81 -3.39
C SER A 267 -11.05 -22.63 -4.24
N PRO A 268 -11.32 -23.90 -3.91
CA PRO A 268 -12.35 -24.70 -4.57
C PRO A 268 -13.75 -24.08 -4.45
N THR A 269 -13.97 -23.22 -3.45
CA THR A 269 -15.21 -22.46 -3.24
C THR A 269 -15.33 -21.21 -4.12
N GLY A 270 -14.31 -20.92 -4.95
CA GLY A 270 -14.27 -19.74 -5.83
C GLY A 270 -13.85 -18.44 -5.12
N LYS A 271 -13.38 -18.52 -3.87
CA LYS A 271 -12.91 -17.35 -3.11
C LYS A 271 -11.45 -17.06 -3.47
N VAL A 272 -11.15 -15.80 -3.80
CA VAL A 272 -9.78 -15.34 -4.06
C VAL A 272 -9.12 -14.91 -2.75
N GLU A 273 -7.96 -15.49 -2.45
CA GLU A 273 -7.14 -15.14 -1.29
C GLU A 273 -5.73 -14.77 -1.76
N SER A 274 -5.11 -13.78 -1.11
CA SER A 274 -3.75 -13.37 -1.44
C SER A 274 -2.83 -13.43 -0.23
N ILE A 275 -1.58 -13.79 -0.50
CA ILE A 275 -0.48 -13.68 0.43
C ILE A 275 0.49 -12.62 -0.12
N TYR A 276 1.21 -11.95 0.79
CA TYR A 276 2.20 -10.97 0.39
C TYR A 276 3.45 -11.04 1.25
N LYS A 277 4.55 -10.54 0.69
CA LYS A 277 5.82 -10.33 1.37
C LYS A 277 6.23 -8.87 1.23
N GLU A 278 6.58 -8.25 2.36
CA GLU A 278 7.13 -6.90 2.37
C GLU A 278 8.66 -6.97 2.23
N LYS A 279 9.29 -5.89 1.75
CA LYS A 279 10.75 -5.81 1.59
C LYS A 279 11.51 -6.30 2.83
N LYS A 280 11.12 -5.84 4.01
CA LYS A 280 11.76 -6.18 5.29
C LYS A 280 11.72 -7.68 5.59
N ASP A 281 10.62 -8.34 5.25
CA ASP A 281 10.48 -9.79 5.48
C ASP A 281 11.37 -10.57 4.51
N ILE A 282 11.48 -10.10 3.27
CA ILE A 282 12.35 -10.66 2.23
C ILE A 282 13.82 -10.51 2.62
N GLU A 283 14.25 -9.29 2.99
CA GLU A 283 15.62 -9.02 3.45
C GLU A 283 16.00 -9.91 4.63
N LYS A 284 15.14 -9.95 5.66
CA LYS A 284 15.37 -10.76 6.85
C LYS A 284 15.43 -12.26 6.55
N ALA A 285 14.64 -12.75 5.60
CA ALA A 285 14.69 -14.13 5.17
C ALA A 285 15.98 -14.44 4.42
N ILE A 286 16.45 -13.53 3.56
CA ILE A 286 17.73 -13.65 2.83
C ILE A 286 18.91 -13.64 3.81
N GLU A 287 18.95 -12.68 4.75
CA GLU A 287 20.00 -12.58 5.77
C GLU A 287 20.12 -13.84 6.63
N LYS A 288 19.01 -14.54 6.87
CA LYS A 288 18.96 -15.76 7.68
C LYS A 288 19.06 -17.05 6.86
N GLY A 289 19.13 -16.97 5.53
CA GLY A 289 19.10 -18.15 4.66
C GLY A 289 17.77 -18.91 4.66
N GLU A 290 16.67 -18.32 5.14
CA GLU A 290 15.35 -18.97 5.30
C GLU A 290 14.58 -18.97 3.97
N LYS A 291 15.03 -19.77 2.99
CA LYS A 291 14.49 -19.84 1.61
C LYS A 291 12.98 -20.09 1.56
N ASP A 292 12.42 -20.85 2.50
CA ASP A 292 10.98 -21.16 2.54
C ASP A 292 10.11 -19.93 2.85
N LYS A 293 10.63 -18.98 3.62
CA LYS A 293 9.90 -17.75 3.95
C LYS A 293 9.78 -16.78 2.78
N LEU A 294 10.59 -16.97 1.74
CA LEU A 294 10.48 -16.26 0.47
C LEU A 294 9.44 -16.89 -0.44
N SER A 295 8.95 -18.08 -0.14
CA SER A 295 7.97 -18.73 -1.00
C SER A 295 6.67 -17.93 -1.02
N LEU A 296 6.13 -17.80 -2.23
CA LEU A 296 4.76 -17.34 -2.46
C LEU A 296 3.81 -18.54 -2.61
N THR A 297 4.23 -19.78 -2.37
CA THR A 297 3.34 -20.95 -2.51
C THR A 297 2.09 -20.84 -1.63
N ALA A 298 0.99 -21.31 -2.21
CA ALA A 298 -0.35 -21.23 -1.66
C ALA A 298 -0.58 -22.08 -0.40
N PRO A 299 -1.67 -21.81 0.36
CA PRO A 299 -2.25 -22.77 1.31
C PRO A 299 -2.71 -24.07 0.63
N GLU A 300 -2.84 -25.16 1.39
CA GLU A 300 -3.34 -26.46 0.88
C GLU A 300 -4.67 -26.31 0.11
N GLU A 301 -4.81 -27.05 -1.01
CA GLU A 301 -6.00 -27.10 -1.88
C GLU A 301 -6.39 -25.82 -2.64
N THR A 302 -5.45 -24.91 -2.92
CA THR A 302 -5.73 -23.69 -3.71
C THR A 302 -4.94 -23.62 -5.01
N ASN A 303 -5.49 -22.95 -6.03
CA ASN A 303 -4.85 -22.82 -7.35
C ASN A 303 -4.38 -21.39 -7.59
N PHE A 304 -3.20 -21.23 -8.19
CA PHE A 304 -2.64 -19.91 -8.48
C PHE A 304 -3.46 -19.16 -9.54
N LEU A 305 -3.71 -17.86 -9.28
CA LEU A 305 -4.42 -16.97 -10.19
C LEU A 305 -3.53 -15.88 -10.77
N TRP A 306 -2.78 -15.17 -9.92
CA TRP A 306 -1.94 -14.05 -10.34
C TRP A 306 -0.89 -13.71 -9.29
N GLY A 307 0.21 -13.12 -9.72
CA GLY A 307 1.23 -12.54 -8.85
C GLY A 307 1.42 -11.07 -9.17
N ALA A 308 1.86 -10.28 -8.19
CA ALA A 308 2.01 -8.84 -8.40
C ALA A 308 3.22 -8.25 -7.68
N THR A 309 3.85 -7.27 -8.31
CA THR A 309 4.73 -6.31 -7.63
C THR A 309 3.95 -5.01 -7.49
N THR A 310 4.00 -4.38 -6.32
CA THR A 310 3.27 -3.13 -6.06
C THR A 310 4.17 -2.13 -5.36
N ASN A 311 3.84 -0.85 -5.47
CA ASN A 311 4.40 0.23 -4.65
C ASN A 311 3.27 0.96 -3.91
N LYS A 312 3.45 2.22 -3.51
CA LYS A 312 2.39 3.00 -2.85
C LYS A 312 1.13 3.11 -3.70
N TYR A 313 1.27 3.47 -4.97
CA TYR A 313 0.18 3.94 -5.83
C TYR A 313 -0.12 3.06 -7.03
N PHE A 314 0.82 2.21 -7.42
CA PHE A 314 0.74 1.42 -8.64
C PHE A 314 0.91 -0.06 -8.34
N ALA A 315 0.39 -0.86 -9.26
CA ALA A 315 0.52 -2.31 -9.28
C ALA A 315 0.92 -2.75 -10.68
N ALA A 316 1.76 -3.78 -10.72
CA ALA A 316 2.03 -4.56 -11.91
C ALA A 316 1.63 -6.01 -11.60
N ILE A 317 0.56 -6.49 -12.22
CA ILE A 317 -0.09 -7.78 -11.88
C ILE A 317 0.03 -8.70 -13.07
N LEU A 318 0.83 -9.76 -12.93
CA LEU A 318 1.05 -10.79 -13.94
C LEU A 318 0.14 -11.99 -13.64
N ARG A 319 -0.63 -12.42 -14.63
CA ARG A 319 -1.47 -13.62 -14.55
C ARG A 319 -1.29 -14.51 -15.77
N PRO A 320 -1.34 -15.84 -15.60
CA PRO A 320 -1.65 -16.74 -16.69
C PRO A 320 -3.16 -16.63 -17.04
N VAL A 321 -3.49 -16.76 -18.32
CA VAL A 321 -4.86 -16.73 -18.81
C VAL A 321 -5.33 -18.16 -19.05
N PRO A 322 -6.39 -18.63 -18.38
CA PRO A 322 -6.93 -19.96 -18.62
C PRO A 322 -7.59 -20.07 -19.99
N VAL A 323 -7.55 -21.27 -20.56
CA VAL A 323 -8.35 -21.61 -21.75
C VAL A 323 -9.85 -21.53 -21.43
N GLU A 324 -10.66 -21.23 -22.44
CA GLU A 324 -12.11 -21.04 -22.29
C GLU A 324 -12.77 -22.21 -21.55
N GLY A 325 -13.50 -21.90 -20.47
CA GLY A 325 -14.16 -22.89 -19.61
C GLY A 325 -13.35 -23.35 -18.39
N GLN A 326 -12.10 -22.89 -18.22
CA GLN A 326 -11.32 -23.09 -16.99
C GLN A 326 -11.22 -21.79 -16.17
N ASN A 327 -11.15 -21.92 -14.84
CA ASN A 327 -11.01 -20.79 -13.92
C ASN A 327 -9.55 -20.48 -13.55
N TYR A 328 -8.62 -21.39 -13.84
CA TYR A 328 -7.19 -21.28 -13.53
C TYR A 328 -6.38 -22.10 -14.55
N VAL A 329 -5.07 -21.85 -14.64
CA VAL A 329 -4.15 -22.63 -15.49
C VAL A 329 -3.51 -23.73 -14.65
N PRO A 330 -3.76 -25.02 -14.94
CA PRO A 330 -3.14 -26.13 -14.23
C PRO A 330 -1.61 -26.07 -14.30
N GLY A 331 -0.94 -26.28 -13.15
CA GLY A 331 0.53 -26.25 -13.06
C GLY A 331 1.16 -24.86 -13.13
N ALA A 332 0.37 -23.79 -13.20
CA ALA A 332 0.89 -22.44 -13.03
C ALA A 332 1.14 -22.16 -11.54
N GLU A 333 2.32 -21.61 -11.21
CA GLU A 333 2.71 -21.36 -9.83
C GLU A 333 3.54 -20.08 -9.70
N ALA A 334 3.35 -19.34 -8.60
CA ALA A 334 4.30 -18.31 -8.21
C ALA A 334 5.53 -18.96 -7.55
N GLY A 335 6.71 -18.58 -8.03
CA GLY A 335 7.99 -18.85 -7.42
C GLY A 335 8.23 -18.00 -6.17
N ARG A 336 9.50 -17.91 -5.77
CA ARG A 336 9.90 -17.15 -4.58
C ARG A 336 9.90 -15.64 -4.86
N ALA A 337 9.58 -14.86 -3.84
CA ALA A 337 9.83 -13.43 -3.83
C ALA A 337 11.34 -13.15 -3.95
N GLN A 338 11.68 -12.19 -4.79
CA GLN A 338 13.05 -11.83 -5.14
C GLN A 338 13.35 -10.40 -4.69
N PHE A 339 14.62 -10.18 -4.33
CA PHE A 339 15.17 -8.89 -3.99
C PHE A 339 16.37 -8.61 -4.89
N TYR A 340 16.35 -7.47 -5.56
CA TYR A 340 17.42 -7.04 -6.45
C TYR A 340 18.05 -5.76 -5.94
N LEU A 341 19.38 -5.75 -5.90
CA LEU A 341 20.19 -4.56 -5.68
C LEU A 341 20.81 -4.17 -7.02
N GLU A 342 20.56 -2.94 -7.43
CA GLU A 342 21.14 -2.33 -8.61
C GLU A 342 22.63 -2.07 -8.39
N LYS A 343 23.45 -2.22 -9.43
CA LYS A 343 24.89 -1.95 -9.38
C LYS A 343 25.22 -0.46 -9.60
N GLY A 344 26.39 -0.03 -9.11
CA GLY A 344 26.94 1.30 -9.36
C GLY A 344 26.31 2.40 -8.50
N ASP A 345 26.32 3.64 -9.00
CA ASP A 345 25.83 4.83 -8.26
C ASP A 345 24.35 4.71 -7.86
N ALA A 346 23.55 3.93 -8.59
CA ALA A 346 22.15 3.63 -8.26
C ALA A 346 22.00 2.80 -6.98
N ALA A 347 22.99 2.00 -6.60
CA ALA A 347 23.01 1.26 -5.34
C ALA A 347 23.01 2.21 -4.13
N GLU A 348 23.76 3.31 -4.23
CA GLU A 348 23.88 4.33 -3.18
C GLU A 348 22.64 5.24 -3.10
N ALA A 349 21.89 5.36 -4.20
CA ALA A 349 20.62 6.10 -4.28
C ALA A 349 19.37 5.29 -3.88
N GLY A 350 19.53 4.03 -3.43
CA GLY A 350 18.41 3.18 -3.03
C GLY A 350 17.78 2.36 -4.16
N GLY A 351 18.58 1.94 -5.16
CA GLY A 351 18.23 1.03 -6.27
C GLY A 351 17.93 -0.40 -5.82
N GLU A 352 16.92 -0.54 -4.97
CA GLU A 352 16.46 -1.80 -4.41
C GLU A 352 15.12 -2.14 -5.04
N TYR A 353 14.92 -3.33 -5.58
CA TYR A 353 13.68 -3.71 -6.26
C TYR A 353 13.17 -5.06 -5.81
N LEU A 354 11.85 -5.22 -5.84
CA LEU A 354 11.17 -6.47 -5.54
C LEU A 354 10.64 -7.09 -6.83
N SER A 355 10.61 -8.41 -6.89
CA SER A 355 10.03 -9.18 -7.99
C SER A 355 9.63 -10.58 -7.53
N PHE A 356 9.17 -11.40 -8.45
CA PHE A 356 8.98 -12.84 -8.31
C PHE A 356 9.15 -13.52 -9.68
N ASP A 357 9.27 -14.83 -9.68
CA ASP A 357 9.15 -15.64 -10.91
C ASP A 357 7.79 -16.34 -10.91
N MET A 358 7.29 -16.67 -12.08
CA MET A 358 6.10 -17.49 -12.27
C MET A 358 6.46 -18.65 -13.20
N ASN A 359 6.05 -19.87 -12.85
CA ASN A 359 6.19 -21.01 -13.73
C ASN A 359 4.85 -21.29 -14.41
N SER A 360 4.89 -21.73 -15.66
CA SER A 360 3.74 -22.26 -16.39
C SER A 360 4.17 -23.46 -17.20
N VAL A 361 3.34 -24.48 -17.27
CA VAL A 361 3.64 -25.74 -17.95
C VAL A 361 2.71 -25.88 -19.16
N SER A 362 3.28 -26.24 -20.30
CA SER A 362 2.50 -26.54 -21.50
C SER A 362 1.76 -27.87 -21.36
N GLY A 363 0.76 -28.08 -22.22
CA GLY A 363 0.33 -29.42 -22.57
C GLY A 363 1.48 -30.26 -23.15
N GLU A 364 1.23 -31.56 -23.34
CA GLU A 364 2.16 -32.41 -24.08
C GLU A 364 2.18 -31.98 -25.55
N LEU A 365 3.33 -31.47 -26.01
CA LEU A 365 3.53 -31.06 -27.39
C LEU A 365 3.78 -32.33 -28.20
N ALA A 366 2.86 -32.66 -29.10
CA ALA A 366 2.98 -33.81 -29.97
C ALA A 366 4.15 -33.65 -30.97
N ALA A 367 4.51 -34.71 -31.68
CA ALA A 367 5.61 -34.70 -32.64
C ALA A 367 5.37 -33.70 -33.78
N ALA A 368 6.46 -33.18 -34.37
CA ALA A 368 6.38 -32.20 -35.45
C ALA A 368 5.44 -32.65 -36.59
N GLY A 369 4.52 -31.76 -36.97
CA GLY A 369 3.57 -31.98 -38.05
C GLY A 369 2.30 -32.77 -37.67
N SER A 370 2.15 -33.21 -36.41
CA SER A 370 0.87 -33.78 -35.94
C SER A 370 -0.05 -32.71 -35.33
N GLU A 371 -1.35 -33.04 -35.24
CA GLU A 371 -2.29 -32.26 -34.44
C GLU A 371 -1.83 -32.23 -32.98
N GLY A 372 -1.81 -31.05 -32.34
CA GLY A 372 -1.27 -30.87 -30.99
C GLY A 372 0.25 -30.66 -30.90
N ALA A 373 0.95 -30.47 -32.03
CA ALA A 373 2.37 -30.11 -32.02
C ALA A 373 2.65 -28.67 -31.54
N SER A 374 1.60 -27.84 -31.42
CA SER A 374 1.68 -26.48 -30.92
C SER A 374 0.75 -26.28 -29.73
N ASP A 375 1.21 -25.50 -28.75
CA ASP A 375 0.43 -25.03 -27.61
C ASP A 375 0.66 -23.53 -27.41
N VAL A 376 -0.31 -22.82 -26.82
CA VAL A 376 -0.21 -21.36 -26.59
C VAL A 376 -0.43 -21.08 -25.11
N LEU A 377 0.59 -20.49 -24.49
CA LEU A 377 0.52 -20.00 -23.12
C LEU A 377 0.24 -18.49 -23.13
N SER A 378 -0.98 -18.11 -22.77
CA SER A 378 -1.43 -16.72 -22.75
C SER A 378 -1.23 -16.08 -21.38
N TYR A 379 -0.75 -14.85 -21.37
CA TYR A 379 -0.49 -14.06 -20.17
C TYR A 379 -1.13 -12.68 -20.27
N GLN A 380 -1.52 -12.15 -19.13
CA GLN A 380 -1.92 -10.75 -19.00
C GLN A 380 -1.06 -10.05 -17.95
N LEU A 381 -0.61 -8.85 -18.26
CA LEU A 381 0.09 -7.98 -17.32
C LEU A 381 -0.64 -6.65 -17.20
N TYR A 382 -1.27 -6.44 -16.04
CA TYR A 382 -1.76 -5.12 -15.62
C TYR A 382 -0.56 -4.22 -15.28
N ILE A 383 -0.55 -2.99 -15.79
CA ILE A 383 0.44 -1.96 -15.51
C ILE A 383 -0.34 -0.67 -15.27
N GLY A 384 -0.61 -0.33 -14.00
CA GLY A 384 -1.50 0.79 -13.74
C GLY A 384 -1.65 1.20 -12.28
N PRO A 385 -2.49 2.22 -12.04
CA PRO A 385 -2.75 2.73 -10.70
C PRO A 385 -3.55 1.70 -9.87
N LYS A 386 -3.36 1.73 -8.56
CA LYS A 386 -4.19 1.00 -7.59
C LYS A 386 -5.44 1.83 -7.27
N ASP A 387 -6.28 1.99 -8.27
CA ASP A 387 -7.53 2.70 -8.15
C ASP A 387 -8.70 1.73 -8.02
N LYS A 388 -9.64 2.06 -7.13
CA LYS A 388 -10.80 1.20 -6.89
C LYS A 388 -11.72 1.18 -8.10
N ASP A 389 -11.98 2.33 -8.72
CA ASP A 389 -12.95 2.43 -9.80
C ASP A 389 -12.41 1.70 -11.03
N VAL A 390 -11.10 1.82 -11.32
CA VAL A 390 -10.43 1.00 -12.34
C VAL A 390 -10.64 -0.50 -12.12
N PHE A 391 -10.51 -0.98 -10.87
CA PHE A 391 -10.71 -2.39 -10.54
C PHE A 391 -12.18 -2.84 -10.51
N THR A 392 -13.13 -1.94 -10.29
CA THR A 392 -14.57 -2.28 -10.23
C THR A 392 -15.29 -2.14 -11.56
N ASP A 393 -14.85 -1.19 -12.40
CA ASP A 393 -15.44 -0.89 -13.72
C ASP A 393 -15.10 -2.00 -14.71
N ASN A 394 -13.89 -2.56 -14.62
CA ASN A 394 -13.52 -3.73 -15.40
C ASN A 394 -13.97 -5.02 -14.69
N ALA A 395 -14.89 -5.76 -15.32
CA ALA A 395 -15.43 -7.01 -14.78
C ALA A 395 -14.34 -8.05 -14.47
N LEU A 396 -13.30 -8.11 -15.31
CA LEU A 396 -12.16 -9.03 -15.17
C LEU A 396 -11.36 -8.75 -13.90
N TYR A 397 -11.05 -7.47 -13.65
CA TYR A 397 -10.26 -7.06 -12.48
C TYR A 397 -11.03 -7.30 -11.17
N ARG A 398 -12.36 -7.12 -11.22
CA ARG A 398 -13.25 -7.38 -10.09
C ARG A 398 -13.31 -8.86 -9.74
N GLU A 399 -13.47 -9.72 -10.75
CA GLU A 399 -13.51 -11.19 -10.57
C GLU A 399 -12.18 -11.71 -10.01
N LEU A 400 -11.06 -11.19 -10.51
CA LEU A 400 -9.73 -11.54 -10.03
C LEU A 400 -9.35 -10.89 -8.69
N ALA A 401 -10.23 -10.07 -8.12
CA ALA A 401 -10.01 -9.39 -6.84
C ALA A 401 -8.71 -8.54 -6.78
N TYR A 402 -8.37 -7.82 -7.85
CA TYR A 402 -7.19 -6.94 -7.89
C TYR A 402 -7.17 -5.88 -6.78
N PHE A 403 -8.34 -5.53 -6.23
CA PHE A 403 -8.48 -4.62 -5.08
C PHE A 403 -7.69 -5.08 -3.84
N GLN A 404 -7.36 -6.38 -3.70
CA GLN A 404 -6.53 -6.88 -2.60
C GLN A 404 -5.10 -6.31 -2.60
N THR A 405 -4.64 -5.79 -3.74
CA THR A 405 -3.34 -5.07 -3.85
C THR A 405 -3.36 -3.69 -3.17
N ILE A 406 -4.55 -3.14 -2.88
CA ILE A 406 -4.72 -1.85 -2.18
C ILE A 406 -4.41 -2.05 -0.69
N SER A 407 -3.23 -1.59 -0.28
CA SER A 407 -2.80 -1.67 1.11
C SER A 407 -3.24 -0.43 1.90
N PHE A 408 -4.06 -0.66 2.93
CA PHE A 408 -4.45 0.36 3.91
C PHE A 408 -3.52 0.36 5.11
N ARG A 409 -3.21 1.56 5.62
CA ARG A 409 -2.43 1.65 6.86
C ARG A 409 -3.33 1.38 8.06
N THR A 410 -2.86 0.45 8.87
CA THR A 410 -3.45 0.15 10.16
C THR A 410 -2.46 0.51 11.27
N CYS A 411 -2.84 1.36 12.23
CA CYS A 411 -1.96 1.82 13.31
C CYS A 411 -2.20 1.10 14.64
N CYS A 412 -3.45 1.04 15.09
CA CYS A 412 -3.82 0.50 16.40
C CYS A 412 -5.22 -0.13 16.43
N CYS A 413 -5.91 -0.19 15.29
CA CYS A 413 -7.24 -0.76 15.14
C CYS A 413 -7.14 -2.02 14.27
N PRO A 414 -8.10 -2.95 14.28
CA PRO A 414 -8.10 -4.07 13.33
C PRO A 414 -8.29 -3.59 11.88
N GLN A 415 -7.59 -4.21 10.92
CA GLN A 415 -7.71 -3.90 9.48
C GLN A 415 -9.17 -4.01 9.00
N ALA A 416 -9.91 -4.96 9.57
CA ALA A 416 -11.31 -5.25 9.28
C ALA A 416 -12.23 -4.03 9.50
N ILE A 417 -11.92 -3.14 10.44
CA ILE A 417 -12.70 -1.92 10.70
C ILE A 417 -12.20 -0.76 9.82
N ILE A 418 -10.88 -0.68 9.59
CA ILE A 418 -10.23 0.46 8.94
C ILE A 418 -10.38 0.44 7.43
N SER A 419 -10.21 -0.73 6.79
CA SER A 419 -10.31 -0.86 5.34
C SER A 419 -11.63 -0.31 4.78
N PRO A 420 -12.81 -0.74 5.27
CA PRO A 420 -14.07 -0.23 4.72
C PRO A 420 -14.34 1.22 5.06
N LEU A 421 -13.93 1.67 6.24
CA LEU A 421 -14.03 3.07 6.60
C LEU A 421 -13.14 3.93 5.67
N SER A 422 -11.96 3.43 5.29
CA SER A 422 -11.04 4.11 4.37
C SER A 422 -11.65 4.21 2.96
N PHE A 423 -12.23 3.12 2.44
CA PHE A 423 -12.95 3.15 1.17
C PHE A 423 -14.14 4.11 1.21
N GLY A 424 -14.93 4.12 2.28
CA GLY A 424 -16.03 5.07 2.45
C GLY A 424 -15.57 6.52 2.51
N VAL A 425 -14.42 6.79 3.13
CA VAL A 425 -13.78 8.12 3.13
C VAL A 425 -13.32 8.51 1.72
N MET A 426 -12.64 7.61 0.99
CA MET A 426 -12.20 7.87 -0.39
C MET A 426 -13.39 8.19 -1.30
N TRP A 427 -14.45 7.40 -1.22
CA TRP A 427 -15.69 7.64 -1.97
C TRP A 427 -16.30 9.01 -1.65
N LEU A 428 -16.40 9.36 -0.36
CA LEU A 428 -16.95 10.65 0.04
C LEU A 428 -16.07 11.81 -0.46
N MET A 429 -14.75 11.68 -0.38
CA MET A 429 -13.81 12.67 -0.90
C MET A 429 -13.97 12.86 -2.41
N LYS A 430 -14.04 11.76 -3.18
CA LYS A 430 -14.25 11.80 -4.64
C LYS A 430 -15.60 12.41 -5.00
N THR A 431 -16.65 12.06 -4.28
CA THR A 431 -18.00 12.64 -4.47
C THR A 431 -17.99 14.16 -4.20
N MET A 432 -17.33 14.60 -3.13
CA MET A 432 -17.18 16.02 -2.83
C MET A 432 -16.36 16.75 -3.89
N TYR A 433 -15.27 16.13 -4.38
CA TYR A 433 -14.45 16.66 -5.45
C TYR A 433 -15.26 16.84 -6.74
N SER A 434 -15.99 15.80 -7.15
CA SER A 434 -16.87 15.83 -8.33
C SER A 434 -17.98 16.88 -8.20
N LEU A 435 -18.58 17.03 -7.02
CA LEU A 435 -19.61 18.04 -6.74
C LEU A 435 -19.08 19.49 -6.87
N MET A 436 -17.79 19.71 -6.63
CA MET A 436 -17.16 21.03 -6.80
C MET A 436 -16.90 21.40 -8.26
N GLY A 437 -17.06 20.45 -9.19
CA GLY A 437 -16.90 20.67 -10.63
C GLY A 437 -15.48 21.13 -11.02
N PRO A 438 -15.32 22.04 -11.99
CA PRO A 438 -14.00 22.45 -12.51
C PRO A 438 -13.13 23.23 -11.51
N LEU A 439 -13.65 23.57 -10.33
CA LEU A 439 -12.89 24.17 -9.21
C LEU A 439 -12.56 23.14 -8.11
N GLY A 440 -12.69 21.85 -8.42
CA GLY A 440 -12.35 20.75 -7.52
C GLY A 440 -10.92 20.88 -7.00
N ASN A 441 -10.76 20.82 -5.67
CA ASN A 441 -9.45 20.86 -5.03
C ASN A 441 -9.46 19.93 -3.81
N TYR A 442 -8.63 18.89 -3.85
CA TYR A 442 -8.59 17.88 -2.80
C TYR A 442 -8.23 18.44 -1.41
N GLY A 443 -7.47 19.54 -1.34
CA GLY A 443 -7.18 20.18 -0.05
C GLY A 443 -8.41 20.84 0.56
N ILE A 444 -9.27 21.47 -0.27
CA ILE A 444 -10.56 22.00 0.18
C ILE A 444 -11.50 20.86 0.58
N VAL A 445 -11.52 19.77 -0.19
CA VAL A 445 -12.29 18.56 0.12
C VAL A 445 -11.92 18.03 1.51
N ILE A 446 -10.60 17.92 1.80
CA ILE A 446 -10.12 17.51 3.12
C ILE A 446 -10.64 18.46 4.21
N ILE A 447 -10.57 19.79 4.00
CA ILE A 447 -11.03 20.78 4.99
C ILE A 447 -12.53 20.64 5.27
N ILE A 448 -13.35 20.54 4.22
CA ILE A 448 -14.80 20.38 4.34
C ILE A 448 -15.13 19.05 5.03
N PHE A 449 -14.43 17.96 4.66
CA PHE A 449 -14.59 16.65 5.28
C PHE A 449 -14.35 16.71 6.80
N VAL A 450 -13.28 17.37 7.26
CA VAL A 450 -13.03 17.58 8.69
C VAL A 450 -14.19 18.30 9.36
N GLY A 451 -14.68 19.37 8.72
CA GLY A 451 -15.80 20.15 9.20
C GLY A 451 -17.07 19.31 9.36
N LEU A 452 -17.40 18.48 8.38
CA LEU A 452 -18.57 17.59 8.39
C LEU A 452 -18.46 16.54 9.50
N VAL A 453 -17.33 15.85 9.61
CA VAL A 453 -17.09 14.86 10.66
C VAL A 453 -17.20 15.51 12.05
N ARG A 454 -16.58 16.67 12.23
CA ARG A 454 -16.66 17.44 13.49
C ARG A 454 -18.08 17.86 13.82
N LEU A 455 -18.84 18.32 12.83
CA LEU A 455 -20.23 18.72 13.02
C LEU A 455 -21.11 17.53 13.43
N ALA A 456 -20.86 16.36 12.82
CA ALA A 456 -21.54 15.12 13.17
C ALA A 456 -21.21 14.66 14.60
N LEU A 457 -19.96 14.82 15.03
CA LEU A 457 -19.48 14.47 16.37
C LEU A 457 -19.74 15.56 17.44
N HIS A 458 -20.10 16.78 17.04
CA HIS A 458 -20.36 17.93 17.91
C HIS A 458 -21.23 17.62 19.15
N PRO A 459 -22.37 16.90 19.06
CA PRO A 459 -23.17 16.60 20.26
C PRO A 459 -22.41 15.77 21.30
N ILE A 460 -21.52 14.88 20.86
CA ILE A 460 -20.69 14.04 21.72
C ILE A 460 -19.56 14.87 22.32
N THR A 461 -18.86 15.66 21.48
CA THR A 461 -17.81 16.58 21.91
C THR A 461 -18.32 17.59 22.94
N LYS A 462 -19.52 18.16 22.72
CA LYS A 462 -20.16 19.07 23.68
C LYS A 462 -20.41 18.41 25.05
N LYS A 463 -20.89 17.16 25.07
CA LYS A 463 -21.10 16.43 26.34
C LYS A 463 -19.77 16.19 27.07
N SER A 464 -18.73 15.78 26.34
CA SER A 464 -17.39 15.57 26.90
C SER A 464 -16.80 16.87 27.48
N GLN A 465 -16.85 17.97 26.73
CA GLN A 465 -16.32 19.26 27.19
C GLN A 465 -17.05 19.79 28.42
N VAL A 466 -18.38 19.66 28.48
CA VAL A 466 -19.16 20.01 29.68
C VAL A 466 -18.72 19.16 30.88
N SER A 467 -18.47 17.87 30.69
CA SER A 467 -17.96 16.98 31.74
C SER A 467 -16.57 17.40 32.23
N MET A 468 -15.64 17.74 31.32
CA MET A 468 -14.31 18.24 31.69
C MET A 468 -14.37 19.55 32.48
N MET A 469 -15.23 20.50 32.09
CA MET A 469 -15.42 21.75 32.83
C MET A 469 -15.98 21.50 34.24
N LYS A 470 -16.91 20.54 34.40
CA LYS A 470 -17.38 20.12 35.72
C LYS A 470 -16.26 19.51 36.54
N MET A 471 -15.41 18.66 35.94
CA MET A 471 -14.23 18.11 36.64
C MET A 471 -13.28 19.19 37.12
N GLN A 472 -13.06 20.26 36.36
CA GLN A 472 -12.22 21.37 36.80
C GLN A 472 -12.77 22.07 38.04
N LYS A 473 -14.10 22.25 38.11
CA LYS A 473 -14.76 22.81 39.29
C LYS A 473 -14.61 21.90 40.53
N LEU A 474 -14.32 20.60 40.34
CA LEU A 474 -14.04 19.66 41.43
C LEU A 474 -12.58 19.71 41.92
N GLY A 475 -11.69 20.46 41.26
CA GLY A 475 -10.28 20.56 41.62
C GLY A 475 -10.03 20.81 43.12
N PRO A 476 -10.68 21.80 43.76
CA PRO A 476 -10.49 22.08 45.19
C PRO A 476 -10.90 20.93 46.10
N LYS A 477 -12.05 20.29 45.82
CA LYS A 477 -12.51 19.11 46.58
C LYS A 477 -11.58 17.92 46.40
N MET A 478 -11.00 17.77 45.22
CA MET A 478 -9.99 16.75 44.95
C MET A 478 -8.71 16.97 45.75
N GLU A 479 -8.32 18.22 45.96
CA GLU A 479 -7.17 18.58 46.78
C GLU A 479 -7.41 18.29 48.27
N GLU A 480 -8.62 18.58 48.78
CA GLU A 480 -9.02 18.21 50.15
C GLU A 480 -8.99 16.69 50.37
N LEU A 481 -9.47 15.91 49.40
CA LEU A 481 -9.40 14.44 49.43
C LEU A 481 -7.97 13.93 49.46
N LYS A 482 -7.09 14.49 48.62
CA LYS A 482 -5.66 14.15 48.61
C LYS A 482 -4.96 14.51 49.93
N LYS A 483 -5.31 15.64 50.56
CA LYS A 483 -4.79 16.02 51.88
C LYS A 483 -5.24 15.08 52.99
N LYS A 484 -6.46 14.53 52.91
CA LYS A 484 -7.03 13.64 53.94
C LYS A 484 -6.62 12.16 53.79
N TYR A 485 -6.45 11.68 52.57
CA TYR A 485 -6.25 10.25 52.28
C TYR A 485 -4.99 9.95 51.43
N GLY A 486 -4.07 10.92 51.30
CA GLY A 486 -2.88 10.81 50.43
C GLY A 486 -1.98 9.60 50.75
N ASP A 487 -1.94 9.19 52.03
CA ASP A 487 -1.11 8.06 52.49
C ASP A 487 -1.70 6.69 52.12
N ASN A 488 -3.01 6.61 51.84
CA ASN A 488 -3.68 5.37 51.43
C ASN A 488 -4.23 5.49 50.01
N LYS A 489 -3.45 5.02 49.03
CA LYS A 489 -3.80 5.07 47.60
C LYS A 489 -5.12 4.36 47.28
N GLN A 490 -5.45 3.25 47.95
CA GLN A 490 -6.69 2.51 47.70
C GLN A 490 -7.92 3.29 48.19
N GLU A 491 -7.86 3.83 49.41
CA GLU A 491 -8.94 4.65 49.97
C GLU A 491 -9.11 5.95 49.17
N LEU A 492 -8.00 6.58 48.78
CA LEU A 492 -8.02 7.77 47.91
C LEU A 492 -8.73 7.49 46.58
N GLN A 493 -8.44 6.36 45.92
CA GLN A 493 -9.10 5.98 44.67
C GLN A 493 -10.61 5.76 44.86
N LYS A 494 -11.01 5.05 45.92
CA LYS A 494 -12.41 4.78 46.25
C LYS A 494 -13.20 6.08 46.50
N ARG A 495 -12.67 6.95 47.35
CA ARG A 495 -13.30 8.25 47.68
C ARG A 495 -13.31 9.22 46.50
N THR A 496 -12.29 9.17 45.65
CA THR A 496 -12.25 9.93 44.39
C THR A 496 -13.39 9.49 43.46
N MET A 497 -13.65 8.19 43.35
CA MET A 497 -14.74 7.65 42.53
C MET A 497 -16.11 7.96 43.13
N GLU A 498 -16.26 7.89 44.46
CA GLU A 498 -17.47 8.32 45.17
C GLU A 498 -17.79 9.80 44.90
N LEU A 499 -16.79 10.70 45.02
CA LEU A 499 -16.96 12.12 44.71
C LEU A 499 -17.38 12.34 43.25
N TYR A 500 -16.78 11.63 42.30
CA TYR A 500 -17.18 11.71 40.89
C TYR A 500 -18.64 11.27 40.68
N ARG A 501 -19.07 10.20 41.38
CA ARG A 501 -20.45 9.70 41.32
C ARG A 501 -21.44 10.69 41.94
N GLU A 502 -21.12 11.26 43.10
CA GLU A 502 -21.95 12.26 43.79
C GLU A 502 -22.15 13.52 42.95
N MET A 503 -21.09 13.96 42.27
CA MET A 503 -21.13 15.16 41.45
C MET A 503 -21.64 14.90 40.02
N GLY A 504 -21.98 13.64 39.69
CA GLY A 504 -22.51 13.23 38.39
C GLY A 504 -21.53 13.47 37.24
N VAL A 505 -20.23 13.28 37.50
CA VAL A 505 -19.15 13.49 36.53
C VAL A 505 -18.46 12.16 36.23
N SER A 506 -18.28 11.83 34.96
CA SER A 506 -17.64 10.58 34.53
C SER A 506 -16.28 10.88 33.87
N PRO A 507 -15.17 10.30 34.34
CA PRO A 507 -13.88 10.38 33.65
C PRO A 507 -13.95 9.83 32.22
N VAL A 508 -14.73 8.78 32.00
CA VAL A 508 -14.90 8.12 30.69
C VAL A 508 -15.64 9.01 29.68
N SER A 509 -16.59 9.81 30.15
CA SER A 509 -17.30 10.75 29.27
C SER A 509 -16.38 11.82 28.66
N GLY A 510 -15.23 12.11 29.29
CA GLY A 510 -14.22 13.02 28.78
C GLY A 510 -13.42 12.44 27.61
N MET A 511 -13.13 11.13 27.64
CA MET A 511 -12.33 10.43 26.62
C MET A 511 -13.17 9.90 25.44
N LEU A 512 -14.49 9.83 25.57
CA LEU A 512 -15.39 9.30 24.53
C LEU A 512 -15.20 9.93 23.13
N PRO A 513 -15.04 11.27 22.97
CA PRO A 513 -14.80 11.84 21.65
C PRO A 513 -13.50 11.37 21.03
N ILE A 514 -12.45 11.15 21.83
CA ILE A 514 -11.15 10.67 21.34
C ILE A 514 -11.33 9.26 20.78
N PHE A 515 -11.98 8.36 21.51
CA PHE A 515 -12.22 6.98 21.04
C PHE A 515 -13.01 6.91 19.74
N LEU A 516 -14.03 7.75 19.57
CA LEU A 516 -14.83 7.77 18.36
C LEU A 516 -14.11 8.47 17.19
N GLN A 517 -13.28 9.46 17.48
CA GLN A 517 -12.53 10.21 16.47
C GLN A 517 -11.31 9.45 15.97
N MET A 518 -10.66 8.61 16.79
CA MET A 518 -9.44 7.89 16.42
C MET A 518 -9.62 6.98 15.18
N PRO A 519 -10.65 6.10 15.08
CA PRO A 519 -10.87 5.29 13.88
C PRO A 519 -11.09 6.12 12.62
N ILE A 520 -11.85 7.22 12.73
CA ILE A 520 -12.11 8.13 11.59
C ILE A 520 -10.82 8.82 11.16
N TRP A 521 -9.99 9.23 12.11
CA TRP A 521 -8.67 9.80 11.85
C TRP A 521 -7.75 8.80 11.16
N ILE A 522 -7.73 7.53 11.61
CA ILE A 522 -6.93 6.46 10.99
C ILE A 522 -7.44 6.12 9.58
N ALA A 523 -8.75 6.10 9.37
CA ALA A 523 -9.31 5.82 8.05
C ALA A 523 -9.00 6.94 7.04
N LEU A 524 -9.13 8.20 7.43
CA LEU A 524 -8.73 9.31 6.56
C LEU A 524 -7.22 9.29 6.31
N TYR A 525 -6.42 9.04 7.35
CA TYR A 525 -4.99 8.86 7.22
C TYR A 525 -4.69 7.79 6.15
N SER A 526 -5.34 6.63 6.27
CA SER A 526 -5.13 5.49 5.39
C SER A 526 -5.60 5.79 3.96
N ALA A 527 -6.76 6.44 3.81
CA ALA A 527 -7.28 6.92 2.54
C ALA A 527 -6.32 7.89 1.83
N ILE A 528 -5.73 8.86 2.56
CA ILE A 528 -4.75 9.79 1.98
C ILE A 528 -3.51 9.06 1.47
N TYR A 529 -3.10 7.98 2.15
CA TYR A 529 -1.94 7.20 1.75
C TYR A 529 -2.21 6.24 0.59
N ALA A 530 -3.40 5.69 0.49
CA ALA A 530 -3.78 4.71 -0.53
C ALA A 530 -4.32 5.35 -1.81
N ASN A 531 -4.92 6.54 -1.73
CA ASN A 531 -5.56 7.16 -2.88
C ASN A 531 -4.55 7.73 -3.88
N VAL A 532 -4.56 7.18 -5.10
CA VAL A 532 -3.73 7.63 -6.22
C VAL A 532 -4.14 9.02 -6.72
N GLU A 533 -5.41 9.41 -6.60
CA GLU A 533 -5.89 10.73 -7.05
C GLU A 533 -5.29 11.89 -6.25
N LEU A 534 -4.78 11.61 -5.04
CA LEU A 534 -4.07 12.59 -4.22
C LEU A 534 -2.59 12.74 -4.60
N ARG A 535 -2.07 11.84 -5.44
CA ARG A 535 -0.70 11.88 -5.95
C ARG A 535 -0.58 13.06 -6.93
N GLY A 536 0.26 14.04 -6.60
CA GLY A 536 0.41 15.26 -7.43
C GLY A 536 -0.76 16.24 -7.32
N ALA A 537 -1.72 16.01 -6.42
CA ALA A 537 -2.84 16.93 -6.25
C ALA A 537 -2.42 18.20 -5.49
N ALA A 538 -2.49 19.35 -6.16
CA ALA A 538 -2.17 20.64 -5.56
C ALA A 538 -3.33 21.20 -4.71
N PHE A 539 -3.00 21.80 -3.55
CA PHE A 539 -3.95 22.57 -2.75
C PHE A 539 -3.73 24.08 -2.92
N LEU A 540 -2.50 24.53 -2.68
CA LEU A 540 -2.08 25.92 -2.87
C LEU A 540 -0.96 25.90 -3.92
N PRO A 541 -1.20 26.36 -5.16
CA PRO A 541 -0.27 26.16 -6.27
C PRO A 541 1.12 26.78 -6.04
N VAL A 542 1.24 27.74 -5.10
CA VAL A 542 2.51 28.42 -4.77
C VAL A 542 3.28 27.74 -3.62
N TRP A 543 2.64 26.87 -2.83
CA TRP A 543 3.28 26.29 -1.63
C TRP A 543 3.00 24.79 -1.48
N ILE A 544 1.75 24.34 -1.59
CA ILE A 544 1.36 22.93 -1.45
C ILE A 544 0.97 22.41 -2.83
N THR A 545 1.97 21.97 -3.58
CA THR A 545 1.85 21.43 -4.94
C THR A 545 1.48 19.95 -4.97
N ASP A 546 1.75 19.20 -3.90
CA ASP A 546 1.41 17.78 -3.80
C ASP A 546 0.95 17.40 -2.38
N LEU A 547 -0.33 17.00 -2.26
CA LEU A 547 -0.95 16.57 -1.00
C LEU A 547 -0.42 15.22 -0.49
N SER A 548 0.18 14.41 -1.36
CA SER A 548 0.72 13.10 -1.02
C SER A 548 2.19 13.09 -0.60
N ALA A 549 2.93 14.13 -0.98
CA ALA A 549 4.33 14.34 -0.62
C ALA A 549 4.45 15.10 0.71
N PRO A 550 5.60 15.04 1.40
CA PRO A 550 5.91 16.02 2.44
C PRO A 550 5.77 17.45 1.93
N ASP A 551 5.33 18.35 2.80
CA ASP A 551 5.32 19.79 2.51
C ASP A 551 6.74 20.27 2.18
N ALA A 552 6.93 21.14 1.19
CA ALA A 552 8.23 21.69 0.84
C ALA A 552 8.06 23.12 0.32
N LEU A 553 8.25 24.12 1.18
CA LEU A 553 8.13 25.53 0.77
C LEU A 553 9.30 25.95 -0.13
N PHE A 554 10.51 25.48 0.20
CA PHE A 554 11.70 25.57 -0.65
C PHE A 554 12.64 24.40 -0.34
N SER A 555 13.26 23.88 -1.39
CA SER A 555 14.20 22.74 -1.33
C SER A 555 15.65 23.23 -1.28
N PHE A 556 16.52 22.47 -0.60
CA PHE A 556 17.95 22.76 -0.51
C PHE A 556 18.76 21.43 -0.46
N PRO A 557 20.08 21.45 -0.74
CA PRO A 557 20.91 20.25 -0.68
C PRO A 557 20.79 19.57 0.68
N ALA A 558 20.68 18.24 0.72
CA ALA A 558 20.38 17.50 1.94
C ALA A 558 21.39 17.81 3.06
N ILE A 559 20.89 18.29 4.20
CA ILE A 559 21.68 18.55 5.40
C ILE A 559 21.34 17.50 6.46
N THR A 560 22.34 16.73 6.88
CA THR A 560 22.20 15.75 7.96
C THR A 560 22.38 16.42 9.31
N ILE A 561 21.35 16.41 10.15
CA ILE A 561 21.42 16.98 11.50
C ILE A 561 22.20 16.02 12.43
N PRO A 562 23.39 16.39 12.96
CA PRO A 562 24.29 15.47 13.66
C PRO A 562 23.72 14.80 14.92
N LEU A 563 22.67 15.37 15.52
CA LEU A 563 22.07 14.87 16.77
C LEU A 563 20.87 13.92 16.56
N ILE A 564 20.20 14.01 15.42
CA ILE A 564 18.92 13.32 15.16
C ILE A 564 19.06 12.31 14.01
N GLY A 565 20.15 12.37 13.24
CA GLY A 565 20.33 11.55 12.03
C GLY A 565 19.26 11.86 10.97
N ALA A 566 18.56 12.98 11.11
CA ALA A 566 17.50 13.37 10.20
C ALA A 566 18.10 14.15 9.04
N GLU A 567 17.95 13.58 7.84
CA GLU A 567 18.22 14.29 6.60
C GLU A 567 17.09 15.28 6.31
N LEU A 568 17.47 16.55 6.16
CA LEU A 568 16.58 17.65 5.81
C LEU A 568 16.92 18.11 4.40
N SER A 569 16.00 17.92 3.46
CA SER A 569 16.13 18.36 2.06
C SER A 569 15.20 19.54 1.72
N SER A 570 14.28 19.89 2.62
CA SER A 570 13.30 20.95 2.41
C SER A 570 12.87 21.61 3.71
N PHE A 571 12.42 22.87 3.60
CA PHE A 571 11.79 23.59 4.70
C PHE A 571 10.27 23.40 4.67
N ASN A 572 9.74 22.72 5.69
CA ASN A 572 8.34 22.27 5.72
C ASN A 572 7.57 23.17 6.70
N LEU A 573 6.99 24.25 6.18
CA LEU A 573 6.29 25.27 6.95
C LEU A 573 5.00 24.72 7.61
N LEU A 574 4.30 23.79 6.96
CA LEU A 574 2.98 23.31 7.38
C LEU A 574 3.06 22.51 8.70
N PRO A 575 4.00 21.54 8.86
CA PRO A 575 4.29 20.95 10.17
C PRO A 575 4.62 21.97 11.26
N VAL A 576 5.40 23.00 10.95
CA VAL A 576 5.82 24.03 11.93
C VAL A 576 4.61 24.82 12.43
N LEU A 577 3.76 25.29 11.51
CA LEU A 577 2.50 25.96 11.85
C LEU A 577 1.58 25.05 12.66
N LEU A 578 1.52 23.77 12.30
CA LEU A 578 0.76 22.78 13.06
C LEU A 578 1.29 22.61 14.49
N GLY A 579 2.61 22.53 14.68
CA GLY A 579 3.24 22.45 15.99
C GLY A 579 2.90 23.68 16.86
N VAL A 580 2.94 24.88 16.28
CA VAL A 580 2.52 26.12 16.94
C VAL A 580 1.03 26.08 17.28
N ALA A 581 0.17 25.66 16.35
CA ALA A 581 -1.27 25.56 16.57
C ALA A 581 -1.60 24.56 17.70
N MET A 582 -0.92 23.41 17.74
CA MET A 582 -1.05 22.43 18.81
C MET A 582 -0.58 22.96 20.16
N PHE A 583 0.54 23.68 20.18
CA PHE A 583 1.02 24.35 21.38
C PHE A 583 0.02 25.40 21.91
N LEU A 584 -0.54 26.23 21.03
CA LEU A 584 -1.57 27.20 21.37
C LEU A 584 -2.86 26.51 21.86
N GLN A 585 -3.29 25.45 21.19
CA GLN A 585 -4.44 24.64 21.60
C GLN A 585 -4.23 24.08 23.02
N GLN A 586 -3.05 23.50 23.29
CA GLN A 586 -2.72 23.00 24.62
C GLN A 586 -2.74 24.12 25.66
N LYS A 587 -2.14 25.28 25.37
CA LYS A 587 -2.18 26.44 26.28
C LYS A 587 -3.61 26.90 26.61
N MET A 588 -4.54 26.75 25.66
CA MET A 588 -5.96 27.09 25.85
C MET A 588 -6.76 26.02 26.60
N MET A 589 -6.31 24.77 26.64
CA MET A 589 -6.99 23.71 27.38
C MET A 589 -6.88 23.97 28.88
N PRO A 590 -7.95 23.76 29.66
CA PRO A 590 -7.91 23.99 31.09
C PRO A 590 -7.03 22.90 31.69
N HIS A 591 -5.93 23.29 32.30
CA HIS A 591 -5.09 22.35 33.01
C HIS A 591 -5.72 22.12 34.38
N GLN A 592 -5.97 20.86 34.74
CA GLN A 592 -6.34 20.56 36.13
C GLN A 592 -5.24 21.13 37.04
N SER A 593 -5.69 21.91 38.03
CA SER A 593 -4.95 22.79 38.93
C SER A 593 -3.44 22.50 39.04
N ARG A 594 -2.64 23.44 38.54
CA ARG A 594 -1.18 23.51 38.67
C ARG A 594 -0.70 23.76 40.12
N GLU A 595 -1.62 23.98 41.07
CA GLU A 595 -1.33 24.52 42.40
C GLU A 595 -1.62 23.55 43.56
N GLY A 596 -2.14 22.34 43.29
CA GLY A 596 -2.52 21.37 44.35
C GLY A 596 -2.11 19.92 44.09
N VAL A 597 -1.23 19.67 43.12
CA VAL A 597 -0.76 18.32 42.77
C VAL A 597 0.73 18.23 43.04
N ASN A 598 1.18 17.10 43.58
CA ASN A 598 2.57 16.69 43.74
C ASN A 598 3.47 17.33 42.65
N PRO A 599 4.54 18.10 42.99
CA PRO A 599 5.32 18.90 42.03
C PRO A 599 5.77 18.11 40.78
N GLN A 600 5.95 16.80 40.93
CA GLN A 600 6.25 15.86 39.85
C GLN A 600 5.16 15.78 38.76
N VAL A 601 3.87 15.83 39.12
CA VAL A 601 2.74 15.77 38.16
C VAL A 601 2.55 17.10 37.45
N ALA A 602 2.75 18.22 38.15
CA ALA A 602 2.72 19.55 37.53
C ALA A 602 3.87 19.73 36.52
N GLN A 603 5.06 19.20 36.85
CA GLN A 603 6.20 19.16 35.95
C GLN A 603 5.95 18.22 34.75
N GLN A 604 5.34 17.04 34.98
CA GLN A 604 4.96 16.13 33.91
C GLN A 604 3.97 16.76 32.92
N GLN A 605 2.97 17.51 33.41
CA GLN A 605 2.03 18.23 32.55
C GLN A 605 2.69 19.36 31.75
N LYS A 606 3.62 20.11 32.38
CA LYS A 606 4.43 21.13 31.67
C LYS A 606 5.30 20.49 30.60
N MET A 607 5.97 19.38 30.92
CA MET A 607 6.78 18.65 29.95
C MET A 607 5.93 18.15 28.79
N MET A 608 4.76 17.55 29.06
CA MET A 608 3.84 17.06 28.04
C MET A 608 3.29 18.18 27.13
N MET A 609 3.13 19.41 27.64
CA MET A 609 2.70 20.58 26.87
C MET A 609 3.73 21.04 25.81
N TRP A 610 5.02 20.84 26.05
CA TRP A 610 6.07 21.22 25.09
C TRP A 610 6.54 20.02 24.27
N MET A 611 6.66 18.87 24.92
CA MET A 611 7.15 17.64 24.31
C MET A 611 6.20 17.08 23.27
N MET A 612 4.88 17.06 23.51
CA MET A 612 3.94 16.47 22.55
C MET A 612 3.89 17.24 21.22
N PRO A 613 3.75 18.58 21.20
CA PRO A 613 3.82 19.34 19.94
C PRO A 613 5.18 19.23 19.24
N ALA A 614 6.29 19.22 19.99
CA ALA A 614 7.63 19.07 19.41
C ALA A 614 7.85 17.68 18.79
N MET A 615 7.46 16.61 19.49
CA MET A 615 7.54 15.24 18.99
C MET A 615 6.62 15.04 17.78
N MET A 616 5.40 15.61 17.82
CA MET A 616 4.47 15.56 16.70
C MET A 616 4.99 16.35 15.51
N LEU A 617 5.66 17.50 15.73
CA LEU A 617 6.35 18.25 14.67
C LEU A 617 7.40 17.40 13.98
N ILE A 618 8.31 16.76 14.74
CA ILE A 618 9.36 15.90 14.18
C ILE A 618 8.73 14.72 13.42
N PHE A 619 7.70 14.09 14.00
CA PHE A 619 6.99 12.99 13.37
C PHE A 619 6.28 13.41 12.08
N LEU A 620 5.64 14.58 12.05
CA LEU A 620 4.85 15.06 10.91
C LEU A 620 5.68 15.81 9.86
N TYR A 621 6.93 16.13 10.17
CA TYR A 621 7.82 16.84 9.25
C TYR A 621 7.97 16.10 7.92
N LYS A 622 8.21 14.77 7.96
CA LYS A 622 8.28 13.90 6.77
C LYS A 622 6.95 13.23 6.40
N ALA A 623 5.83 13.69 6.96
CA ALA A 623 4.51 13.15 6.64
C ALA A 623 3.86 13.92 5.47
N PRO A 624 2.94 13.29 4.71
CA PRO A 624 2.23 13.95 3.62
C PRO A 624 1.56 15.25 4.04
N SER A 625 1.68 16.27 3.19
CA SER A 625 1.12 17.60 3.44
C SER A 625 -0.41 17.54 3.60
N GLY A 626 -1.10 16.65 2.90
CA GLY A 626 -2.54 16.40 3.06
C GLY A 626 -2.91 15.86 4.44
N LEU A 627 -2.07 15.02 5.05
CA LEU A 627 -2.24 14.61 6.44
C LEU A 627 -2.05 15.80 7.39
N ASN A 628 -1.00 16.61 7.16
CA ASN A 628 -0.74 17.78 7.99
C ASN A 628 -1.87 18.81 7.89
N LEU A 629 -2.42 19.02 6.69
CA LEU A 629 -3.57 19.89 6.42
C LEU A 629 -4.80 19.38 7.17
N TYR A 630 -5.06 18.08 7.13
CA TYR A 630 -6.13 17.46 7.88
C TYR A 630 -5.99 17.71 9.39
N ILE A 631 -4.83 17.40 9.96
CA ILE A 631 -4.59 17.57 11.40
C ILE A 631 -4.69 19.06 11.77
N MET A 632 -4.15 19.96 10.96
CA MET A 632 -4.22 21.39 11.18
C MET A 632 -5.66 21.89 11.19
N THR A 633 -6.46 21.52 10.18
CA THR A 633 -7.88 21.85 10.12
C THR A 633 -8.62 21.30 11.34
N SER A 634 -8.28 20.08 11.75
CA SER A 634 -8.82 19.46 12.96
C SER A 634 -8.41 20.23 14.23
N VAL A 635 -7.17 20.69 14.37
CA VAL A 635 -6.77 21.51 15.53
C VAL A 635 -7.56 22.83 15.55
N PHE A 636 -7.64 23.54 14.42
CA PHE A 636 -8.37 24.81 14.32
C PHE A 636 -9.86 24.67 14.60
N ALA A 637 -10.54 23.70 13.98
CA ALA A 637 -11.95 23.47 14.22
C ALA A 637 -12.23 23.04 15.68
N GLY A 638 -11.29 22.35 16.33
CA GLY A 638 -11.42 21.97 17.74
C GLY A 638 -11.29 23.18 18.68
N VAL A 639 -10.32 24.06 18.42
CA VAL A 639 -10.16 25.34 19.13
C VAL A 639 -11.40 26.22 18.96
N TRP A 640 -11.93 26.30 17.74
CA TRP A 640 -13.16 27.03 17.45
C TRP A 640 -14.36 26.46 18.23
N GLU A 641 -14.56 25.15 18.15
CA GLU A 641 -15.64 24.45 18.87
C GLU A 641 -15.54 24.66 20.38
N GLN A 642 -14.34 24.57 20.95
CA GLN A 642 -14.08 24.82 22.37
C GLN A 642 -14.39 26.28 22.77
N LYS A 643 -14.05 27.27 21.94
CA LYS A 643 -14.41 28.68 22.19
C LYS A 643 -15.93 28.86 22.21
N VAL A 644 -16.64 28.29 21.24
CA VAL A 644 -18.11 28.38 21.13
C VAL A 644 -18.79 27.72 22.33
N ILE A 645 -18.37 26.51 22.71
CA ILE A 645 -18.95 25.77 23.85
C ILE A 645 -18.70 26.52 25.16
N ARG A 646 -17.47 27.00 25.40
CA ARG A 646 -17.15 27.77 26.62
C ARG A 646 -17.97 29.05 26.73
N LYS A 647 -18.12 29.79 25.63
CA LYS A 647 -18.96 31.00 25.59
C LYS A 647 -20.40 30.67 25.99
N HIS A 648 -20.97 29.62 25.39
CA HIS A 648 -22.34 29.18 25.66
C HIS A 648 -22.55 28.68 27.11
N ILE A 649 -21.54 28.03 27.71
CA ILE A 649 -21.59 27.63 29.13
C ILE A 649 -21.54 28.86 30.04
N LYS A 650 -20.64 29.82 29.75
CA LYS A 650 -20.49 31.04 30.56
C LYS A 650 -21.78 31.88 30.54
N GLU A 651 -22.36 32.08 29.37
CA GLU A 651 -23.66 32.76 29.21
C GLU A 651 -24.76 32.06 30.02
N LYS A 652 -24.81 30.73 30.01
CA LYS A 652 -25.78 29.98 30.80
C LYS A 652 -25.56 30.16 32.32
N GLU A 653 -24.32 30.16 32.78
CA GLU A 653 -23.97 30.41 34.18
C GLU A 653 -24.32 31.84 34.61
N GLU A 654 -24.07 32.83 33.75
CA GLU A 654 -24.46 34.22 33.97
C GLU A 654 -25.98 34.38 34.06
N LEU A 655 -26.74 33.70 33.19
CA LEU A 655 -28.21 33.68 33.24
C LEU A 655 -28.74 32.98 34.50
N GLU A 656 -28.11 31.87 34.92
CA GLU A 656 -28.45 31.18 36.17
C GLU A 656 -28.12 32.01 37.42
N ALA A 657 -27.06 32.84 37.36
CA ALA A 657 -26.70 33.79 38.41
C ALA A 657 -27.66 35.00 38.45
N GLN A 658 -28.04 35.53 37.28
CA GLN A 658 -29.00 36.63 37.16
C GLN A 658 -30.42 36.22 37.62
N GLY A 659 -30.80 34.95 37.44
CA GLY A 659 -32.06 34.41 37.96
C GLY A 659 -32.09 34.13 39.47
N LYS A 660 -30.98 34.32 40.22
CA LYS A 660 -30.84 33.94 41.63
C LYS A 660 -30.43 35.07 42.60
N VAL A 661 -30.67 36.34 42.27
CA VAL A 661 -30.46 37.46 43.21
C VAL A 661 -31.77 38.25 43.35
N PRO A 662 -32.32 38.35 44.57
CA PRO A 662 -31.80 39.35 45.49
C PRO A 662 -31.28 38.76 46.79
N VAL A 663 -30.05 39.17 47.13
CA VAL A 663 -29.56 39.18 48.50
C VAL A 663 -30.24 40.35 49.19
N THR A 664 -30.97 40.08 50.27
CA THR A 664 -30.93 40.97 51.43
C THR A 664 -30.69 40.12 52.66
N SER A 665 -29.48 40.26 53.22
CA SER A 665 -29.20 39.97 54.62
C SER A 665 -30.12 40.82 55.50
N LYS A 666 -31.17 40.22 56.08
CA LYS A 666 -31.67 40.45 57.44
C LYS A 666 -33.02 39.76 57.62
N THR A 667 -33.15 39.11 58.77
CA THR A 667 -34.36 38.53 59.38
C THR A 667 -34.81 37.17 58.86
N GLY A 668 -34.74 36.17 59.74
CA GLY A 668 -35.21 34.82 59.50
C GLY A 668 -36.71 34.75 59.21
N GLY A 669 -37.08 33.86 58.30
CA GLY A 669 -38.47 33.56 57.96
C GLY A 669 -38.53 32.34 57.05
N LYS A 670 -39.23 31.30 57.50
CA LYS A 670 -39.36 29.97 56.88
C LYS A 670 -39.71 30.04 55.38
N VAL A 671 -38.95 29.34 54.55
CA VAL A 671 -39.27 29.11 53.13
C VAL A 671 -40.52 28.21 53.03
N LYS A 672 -41.66 28.76 52.61
CA LYS A 672 -42.85 27.98 52.23
C LYS A 672 -42.57 27.25 50.90
N LYS A 673 -42.60 25.91 50.91
CA LYS A 673 -42.62 25.08 49.69
C LYS A 673 -43.89 25.39 48.87
N LYS A 674 -43.74 25.88 47.63
CA LYS A 674 -44.84 25.90 46.65
C LYS A 674 -45.08 24.49 46.12
N LYS A 675 -46.31 23.98 46.25
CA LYS A 675 -46.77 22.71 45.65
C LYS A 675 -46.75 22.80 44.11
N PRO A 676 -46.53 21.69 43.38
CA PRO A 676 -46.59 21.67 41.92
C PRO A 676 -48.05 21.85 41.44
N LYS A 677 -48.25 22.64 40.37
CA LYS A 677 -49.54 22.74 39.68
C LYS A 677 -49.79 21.44 38.89
N PRO A 678 -51.02 20.89 38.90
CA PRO A 678 -51.35 19.74 38.06
C PRO A 678 -51.39 20.16 36.58
N TRP A 679 -50.84 19.30 35.73
CA TRP A 679 -51.04 19.34 34.29
C TRP A 679 -52.46 18.83 33.97
N ILE A 680 -53.06 19.47 32.96
CA ILE A 680 -54.35 19.19 32.31
C ILE A 680 -55.56 19.95 32.90
N LYS A 681 -56.17 20.79 32.05
CA LYS A 681 -57.62 20.98 31.98
C LYS A 681 -58.05 20.76 30.52
N GLN A 682 -59.23 20.15 30.42
CA GLN A 682 -59.94 19.55 29.29
C GLN A 682 -59.88 20.31 27.97
#